data_AF-A0A9E2N3W0-F1
#
_entry.id   AF-A0A9E2N3W0-F1
#
_cell.length_a   1.000
_cell.length_b   1.000
_cell.length_c   1.000
_cell.angle_alpha   90.00
_cell.angle_beta   90.00
_cell.angle_gamma   90.00
#
_symmetry.space_group_name_H-M   'P 1'
#
loop_
_entity.id
_entity.type
_entity.pdbx_description
1 polymer ?
#
loop_
_entity_poly.entity_id
_entity_poly.type
_entity_poly.pdbx_seq_one_letter_code
_entity_poly.pdbx_strand_id
1 'polypeptide(L)'
;MGRKSMIDRLKNTFKFRLERLILRGAYYRLLIMAALIGLVSISAGLLVLGTAPEFKTAGEAVWWAFLRLTDPGYLGDDKGPLLRTVSTVLTVLGYVLFMGSLIAIMTQWLNQTIANLEKGYTPVAMRGHVLILAWTNRTPIIVKELVLSEERVRRFLQRHGARHLRIAILCEQVEPEMRLKLQEQLGDDWNEHQIVFRSGSPLKIDHLLRVDFKNASVIILPGSEFSGGGADFEDMRTIKTLLSISNHGRMEKSGRLPPLVAEIFDARKIPVAESAYAGPVQTLATDSTVSLLIVQNVRHRWLSWVYSELLTHAQGNEFFIRACPELVGRDFHELREAFPRAVPIGVVRPEAGSHRPILNPPTGFVLGPDDRMVCVARRYEDTAPATRFEPRRIERAAPAENGPARNERRILLMGWNDNVPALIREFDRYEGERFEIDVLSIIPTEDRERRMARYALDPERVRVRHVEGDYSAPSDLASVQPGAYDNIVIIGSTWLSSQEEADARTILGCQLLRLIFRGADRRPDVLVELLDPENQALLHEQGEEVLISPLILSHILAHVALRPELNAIFAELFSSGGSEIFFRPVDDYGLAGRRVGFREIEAVVFRRGETALGLMIGGRGLVLNPDRDLWWDLAAADQVVVITTYVWAGKGGRSLFPPLSER
;
A
#
# COMPACT_ATOMS: atom_id res chain seq x y z
N MET A 1 -45.11 -26.38 -48.29
CA MET A 1 -43.98 -25.69 -47.62
C MET A 1 -43.98 -25.73 -46.08
N GLY A 2 -44.84 -26.53 -45.40
CA GLY A 2 -44.94 -26.49 -43.91
C GLY A 2 -44.18 -27.57 -43.12
N ARG A 3 -43.85 -28.73 -43.72
CA ARG A 3 -43.33 -29.89 -42.97
C ARG A 3 -41.82 -29.83 -42.68
N LYS A 4 -41.01 -29.21 -43.56
CA LYS A 4 -39.56 -28.99 -43.34
C LYS A 4 -39.31 -28.00 -42.19
N SER A 5 -40.04 -26.88 -42.15
CA SER A 5 -39.95 -25.85 -41.08
C SER A 5 -40.24 -26.38 -39.67
N MET A 6 -41.21 -27.31 -39.54
CA MET A 6 -41.54 -27.91 -38.25
C MET A 6 -40.48 -28.90 -37.76
N ILE A 7 -39.90 -29.69 -38.67
CA ILE A 7 -38.81 -30.63 -38.36
C ILE A 7 -37.54 -29.87 -37.96
N ASP A 8 -37.22 -28.77 -38.66
CA ASP A 8 -36.05 -27.95 -38.35
C ASP A 8 -36.20 -27.22 -37.01
N ARG A 9 -37.40 -26.75 -36.67
CA ARG A 9 -37.70 -26.23 -35.32
C ARG A 9 -37.54 -27.28 -34.23
N LEU A 10 -38.02 -28.51 -34.46
CA LEU A 10 -37.86 -29.59 -33.49
C LEU A 10 -36.39 -29.97 -33.29
N LYS A 11 -35.62 -30.07 -34.38
CA LYS A 11 -34.17 -30.30 -34.34
C LYS A 11 -33.44 -29.20 -33.59
N ASN A 12 -33.74 -27.93 -33.86
CA ASN A 12 -33.12 -26.80 -33.16
C ASN A 12 -33.51 -26.75 -31.68
N THR A 13 -34.76 -27.07 -31.34
CA THR A 13 -35.21 -27.15 -29.94
C THR A 13 -34.50 -28.28 -29.18
N PHE A 14 -34.33 -29.44 -29.83
CA PHE A 14 -33.61 -30.57 -29.27
C PHE A 14 -32.12 -30.24 -29.08
N LYS A 15 -31.48 -29.66 -30.11
CA LYS A 15 -30.09 -29.23 -30.07
C LYS A 15 -29.87 -28.21 -28.94
N PHE A 16 -30.73 -27.21 -28.82
CA PHE A 16 -30.67 -26.21 -27.76
C PHE A 16 -30.85 -26.81 -26.35
N ARG A 17 -31.77 -27.76 -26.18
CA ARG A 17 -31.94 -28.47 -24.90
C ARG A 17 -30.73 -29.33 -24.55
N LEU A 18 -30.15 -30.01 -25.54
CA LEU A 18 -28.94 -30.81 -25.38
C LEU A 18 -27.73 -29.93 -25.01
N GLU A 19 -27.54 -28.82 -25.72
CA GLU A 19 -26.51 -27.80 -25.40
C GLU A 19 -26.66 -27.33 -23.94
N ARG A 20 -27.87 -26.97 -23.52
CA ARG A 20 -28.13 -26.53 -22.13
C ARG A 20 -27.88 -27.62 -21.09
N LEU A 21 -28.09 -28.89 -21.42
CA LEU A 21 -27.76 -30.03 -20.56
C LEU A 21 -26.24 -30.21 -20.44
N ILE A 22 -25.50 -30.17 -21.55
CA ILE A 22 -24.03 -30.30 -21.57
C ILE A 22 -23.35 -29.17 -20.77
N LEU A 23 -23.93 -27.97 -20.79
CA LEU A 23 -23.43 -26.79 -20.10
C LEU A 23 -23.67 -26.78 -18.57
N ARG A 24 -24.56 -27.64 -18.03
CA ARG A 24 -24.92 -27.64 -16.59
C ARG A 24 -23.93 -28.36 -15.67
N GLY A 25 -22.86 -28.95 -16.20
CA GLY A 25 -21.76 -29.52 -15.42
C GLY A 25 -21.46 -31.00 -15.74
N ALA A 26 -20.45 -31.54 -15.06
CA ALA A 26 -19.93 -32.88 -15.33
C ALA A 26 -20.98 -33.99 -15.15
N TYR A 27 -21.86 -33.87 -14.14
CA TYR A 27 -22.94 -34.82 -13.90
C TYR A 27 -23.85 -35.02 -15.14
N TYR A 28 -24.23 -33.93 -15.81
CA TYR A 28 -25.06 -34.03 -17.01
C TYR A 28 -24.32 -34.60 -18.21
N ARG A 29 -23.01 -34.33 -18.34
CA ARG A 29 -22.16 -34.94 -19.37
C ARG A 29 -22.04 -36.46 -19.16
N LEU A 30 -21.90 -36.90 -17.91
CA LEU A 30 -21.93 -38.33 -17.55
C LEU A 30 -23.28 -38.97 -17.85
N LEU A 31 -24.40 -38.30 -17.56
CA LEU A 31 -25.73 -38.81 -17.91
C LEU A 31 -25.92 -38.96 -19.43
N ILE A 32 -25.45 -38.00 -20.23
CA ILE A 32 -25.48 -38.10 -21.69
C ILE A 32 -24.62 -39.26 -22.16
N MET A 33 -23.46 -39.46 -21.55
CA MET A 33 -22.59 -40.59 -21.86
C MET A 33 -23.26 -41.93 -21.51
N ALA A 34 -23.87 -42.03 -20.34
CA ALA A 34 -24.64 -43.20 -19.92
C ALA A 34 -25.82 -43.48 -20.88
N ALA A 35 -26.52 -42.44 -21.33
CA ALA A 35 -27.59 -42.57 -22.32
C ALA A 35 -27.07 -43.02 -23.69
N LEU A 36 -25.90 -42.53 -24.13
CA LEU A 36 -25.27 -42.96 -25.37
C LEU A 36 -24.83 -44.42 -25.29
N ILE A 37 -24.21 -44.83 -24.19
CA ILE A 37 -23.83 -46.23 -23.95
C ILE A 37 -25.07 -47.11 -23.93
N GLY A 38 -26.14 -46.69 -23.27
CA GLY A 38 -27.43 -47.38 -23.29
C GLY A 38 -27.99 -47.51 -24.71
N LEU A 39 -27.94 -46.44 -25.52
CA LEU A 39 -28.40 -46.45 -26.91
C LEU A 39 -27.59 -47.41 -27.78
N VAL A 40 -26.25 -47.39 -27.67
CA VAL A 40 -25.35 -48.30 -28.40
C VAL A 40 -25.55 -49.75 -27.95
N SER A 41 -25.75 -49.98 -26.65
CA SER A 41 -26.03 -51.31 -26.11
C SER A 41 -27.37 -51.85 -26.63
N ILE A 42 -28.40 -51.01 -26.69
CA ILE A 42 -29.72 -51.39 -27.22
C ILE A 42 -29.65 -51.68 -28.73
N SER A 43 -29.01 -50.79 -29.50
CA SER A 43 -28.93 -50.96 -30.97
C SER A 43 -28.11 -52.19 -31.36
N ALA A 44 -26.97 -52.41 -30.71
CA ALA A 44 -26.13 -53.57 -30.94
C ALA A 44 -26.77 -54.87 -30.43
N GLY A 45 -27.43 -54.83 -29.27
CA GLY A 45 -28.18 -55.97 -28.74
C GLY A 45 -29.32 -56.39 -29.67
N LEU A 46 -30.08 -55.45 -30.22
CA LEU A 46 -31.14 -55.74 -31.20
C LEU A 46 -30.59 -56.29 -32.53
N LEU A 47 -29.44 -55.78 -32.98
CA LEU A 47 -28.77 -56.26 -34.20
C LEU A 47 -28.29 -57.71 -34.04
N VAL A 48 -27.74 -58.06 -32.88
CA VAL A 48 -27.29 -59.42 -32.58
C VAL A 48 -28.47 -60.37 -32.33
N LEU A 49 -29.55 -59.93 -31.68
CA LEU A 49 -30.78 -60.72 -31.52
C LEU A 49 -31.39 -61.14 -32.86
N GLY A 50 -31.31 -60.28 -33.89
CA GLY A 50 -31.81 -60.57 -35.23
C GLY A 50 -30.94 -61.51 -36.07
N THR A 51 -29.70 -61.79 -35.64
CA THR A 51 -28.69 -62.48 -36.46
C THR A 51 -28.04 -63.68 -35.78
N ALA A 52 -28.07 -63.77 -34.45
CA ALA A 52 -27.49 -64.86 -33.67
C ALA A 52 -28.57 -65.65 -32.91
N PRO A 53 -28.73 -66.97 -33.18
CA PRO A 53 -29.76 -67.81 -32.55
C PRO A 53 -29.49 -68.17 -31.08
N GLU A 54 -28.37 -67.71 -30.51
CA GLU A 54 -27.94 -68.01 -29.14
C GLU A 54 -28.66 -67.16 -28.07
N PHE A 55 -29.23 -66.01 -28.45
CA PHE A 55 -29.92 -65.10 -27.52
C PHE A 55 -31.43 -65.35 -27.52
N LYS A 56 -31.99 -65.69 -26.35
CA LYS A 56 -33.43 -66.02 -26.23
C LYS A 56 -34.28 -64.80 -25.91
N THR A 57 -33.68 -63.79 -25.29
CA THR A 57 -34.38 -62.57 -24.86
C THR A 57 -33.63 -61.32 -25.30
N ALA A 58 -34.37 -60.26 -25.67
CA ALA A 58 -33.76 -58.95 -26.00
C ALA A 58 -32.90 -58.38 -24.86
N GLY A 59 -33.28 -58.61 -23.60
CA GLY A 59 -32.50 -58.21 -22.44
C GLY A 59 -31.11 -58.86 -22.34
N GLU A 60 -30.99 -60.14 -22.72
CA GLU A 60 -29.72 -60.87 -22.72
C GLU A 60 -28.76 -60.30 -23.78
N ALA A 61 -29.27 -59.99 -24.96
CA ALA A 61 -28.48 -59.42 -26.06
C ALA A 61 -28.03 -57.98 -25.77
N VAL A 62 -28.88 -57.15 -25.14
CA VAL A 62 -28.52 -55.79 -24.72
C VAL A 62 -27.50 -55.82 -23.58
N TRP A 63 -27.66 -56.73 -22.62
CA TRP A 63 -26.69 -56.93 -21.54
C TRP A 63 -25.33 -57.41 -22.07
N TRP A 64 -25.33 -58.34 -23.03
CA TRP A 64 -24.13 -58.77 -23.73
C TRP A 64 -23.41 -57.59 -24.40
N ALA A 65 -24.13 -56.76 -25.15
CA ALA A 65 -23.55 -55.58 -25.82
C ALA A 65 -23.01 -54.54 -24.82
N PHE A 66 -23.70 -54.33 -23.70
CA PHE A 66 -23.25 -53.45 -22.63
C PHE A 66 -21.93 -53.90 -22.00
N LEU A 67 -21.78 -55.21 -21.73
CA LEU A 67 -20.53 -55.75 -21.17
C LEU A 67 -19.35 -55.54 -22.13
N ARG A 68 -19.55 -55.71 -23.45
CA ARG A 68 -18.46 -55.50 -24.44
C ARG A 68 -18.07 -54.03 -24.61
N LEU A 69 -18.98 -53.09 -24.28
CA LEU A 69 -18.72 -51.64 -24.28
C LEU A 69 -18.00 -51.17 -23.00
N THR A 70 -18.20 -51.84 -21.87
CA THR A 70 -17.73 -51.38 -20.56
C THR A 70 -16.54 -52.16 -20.02
N ASP A 71 -16.43 -53.44 -20.41
CA ASP A 71 -15.36 -54.34 -19.99
C ASP A 71 -14.77 -55.11 -21.19
N PRO A 72 -13.54 -54.80 -21.62
CA PRO A 72 -12.86 -55.46 -22.73
C PRO A 72 -12.49 -56.93 -22.45
N GLY A 73 -12.55 -57.39 -21.19
CA GLY A 73 -12.23 -58.75 -20.80
C GLY A 73 -13.11 -59.83 -21.46
N TYR A 74 -14.28 -59.46 -21.96
CA TYR A 74 -15.27 -60.38 -22.53
C TYR A 74 -15.09 -60.71 -24.02
N LEU A 75 -14.11 -60.10 -24.69
CA LEU A 75 -13.83 -60.32 -26.13
C LEU A 75 -13.52 -61.79 -26.48
N GLY A 76 -12.94 -62.53 -25.54
CA GLY A 76 -12.53 -63.92 -25.73
C GLY A 76 -13.67 -64.94 -25.73
N ASP A 77 -14.85 -64.55 -25.24
CA ASP A 77 -15.97 -65.46 -24.99
C ASP A 77 -16.85 -65.71 -26.23
N ASP A 78 -16.68 -64.91 -27.28
CA ASP A 78 -17.59 -64.87 -28.42
C ASP A 78 -17.19 -65.85 -29.55
N LYS A 79 -18.14 -66.68 -29.98
CA LYS A 79 -17.96 -67.72 -31.01
C LYS A 79 -18.62 -67.32 -32.34
N GLY A 80 -17.96 -67.63 -33.46
CA GLY A 80 -18.42 -67.31 -34.81
C GLY A 80 -17.91 -65.96 -35.36
N PRO A 81 -17.78 -65.81 -36.69
CA PRO A 81 -17.15 -64.65 -37.31
C PRO A 81 -17.95 -63.34 -37.13
N LEU A 82 -19.27 -63.42 -37.15
CA LEU A 82 -20.16 -62.26 -37.01
C LEU A 82 -20.10 -61.67 -35.60
N LEU A 83 -20.30 -62.51 -34.59
CA LEU A 83 -20.26 -62.14 -33.16
C LEU A 83 -18.90 -61.55 -32.77
N ARG A 84 -17.78 -62.14 -33.24
CA ARG A 84 -16.43 -61.60 -33.01
C ARG A 84 -16.23 -60.23 -33.64
N THR A 85 -16.76 -60.02 -34.85
CA THR A 85 -16.63 -58.72 -35.54
C THR A 85 -17.43 -57.64 -34.80
N VAL A 86 -18.68 -57.92 -34.44
CA VAL A 86 -19.53 -56.99 -33.69
C VAL A 86 -18.95 -56.72 -32.29
N SER A 87 -18.49 -57.75 -31.59
CA SER A 87 -17.83 -57.65 -30.29
C SER A 87 -16.56 -56.78 -30.35
N THR A 88 -15.69 -56.99 -31.33
CA THR A 88 -14.48 -56.17 -31.53
C THR A 88 -14.81 -54.71 -31.79
N VAL A 89 -15.81 -54.43 -32.65
CA VAL A 89 -16.26 -53.06 -32.89
C VAL A 89 -16.85 -52.44 -31.62
N LEU A 90 -17.65 -53.18 -30.87
CA LEU A 90 -18.22 -52.71 -29.61
C LEU A 90 -17.15 -52.42 -28.57
N THR A 91 -16.11 -53.24 -28.45
CA THR A 91 -15.05 -53.00 -27.47
C THR A 91 -14.15 -51.84 -27.87
N VAL A 92 -13.79 -51.69 -29.14
CA VAL A 92 -13.07 -50.48 -29.61
C VAL A 92 -13.91 -49.23 -29.37
N LEU A 93 -15.20 -49.30 -29.70
CA LEU A 93 -16.13 -48.21 -29.44
C LEU A 93 -16.30 -47.93 -27.94
N GLY A 94 -16.28 -48.97 -27.11
CA GLY A 94 -16.30 -48.89 -25.65
C GLY A 94 -15.06 -48.18 -25.09
N TYR A 95 -13.87 -48.51 -25.58
CA TYR A 95 -12.65 -47.79 -25.18
C TYR A 95 -12.72 -46.30 -25.54
N VAL A 96 -13.18 -45.95 -26.74
CA VAL A 96 -13.26 -44.55 -27.19
C VAL A 96 -14.40 -43.81 -26.48
N LEU A 97 -15.60 -44.38 -26.45
CA LEU A 97 -16.80 -43.75 -25.90
C LEU A 97 -16.84 -43.82 -24.39
N PHE A 98 -16.55 -44.94 -23.75
CA PHE A 98 -16.66 -45.08 -22.30
C PHE A 98 -15.37 -44.66 -21.60
N MET A 99 -14.27 -45.40 -21.78
CA MET A 99 -13.03 -45.14 -21.04
C MET A 99 -12.42 -43.77 -21.39
N GLY A 100 -12.26 -43.47 -22.68
CA GLY A 100 -11.68 -42.22 -23.15
C GLY A 100 -12.48 -40.99 -22.71
N SER A 101 -13.80 -41.03 -22.88
CA SER A 101 -14.65 -39.89 -22.50
C SER A 101 -14.81 -39.74 -20.99
N LEU A 102 -14.91 -40.84 -20.23
CA LEU A 102 -15.07 -40.81 -18.79
C LEU A 102 -13.83 -40.19 -18.13
N ILE A 103 -12.64 -40.66 -18.54
CA ILE A 103 -11.37 -40.08 -18.07
C ILE A 103 -11.32 -38.60 -18.44
N ALA A 104 -11.63 -38.23 -19.69
CA ALA A 104 -11.60 -36.83 -20.12
C ALA A 104 -12.56 -35.93 -19.32
N ILE A 105 -13.81 -36.37 -19.08
CA ILE A 105 -14.80 -35.61 -18.31
C ILE A 105 -14.37 -35.47 -16.85
N MET A 106 -13.85 -36.55 -16.24
CA MET A 106 -13.39 -36.54 -14.86
C MET A 106 -12.16 -35.65 -14.67
N THR A 107 -11.16 -35.76 -15.55
CA THR A 107 -9.99 -34.88 -15.53
C THR A 107 -10.39 -33.42 -15.75
N GLN A 108 -11.26 -33.11 -16.72
CA GLN A 108 -11.72 -31.75 -16.95
C GLN A 108 -12.50 -31.20 -15.75
N TRP A 109 -13.36 -32.01 -15.13
CA TRP A 109 -14.10 -31.62 -13.93
C TRP A 109 -13.18 -31.38 -12.74
N LEU A 110 -12.20 -32.26 -12.52
CA LEU A 110 -11.20 -32.11 -11.46
C LEU A 110 -10.39 -30.84 -11.67
N ASN A 111 -9.84 -30.63 -12.86
CA ASN A 111 -9.06 -29.44 -13.19
C ASN A 111 -9.89 -28.16 -13.04
N GLN A 112 -11.14 -28.16 -13.48
CA GLN A 112 -12.04 -27.01 -13.29
C GLN A 112 -12.35 -26.77 -11.81
N THR A 113 -12.49 -27.83 -11.02
CA THR A 113 -12.71 -27.73 -9.58
C THR A 113 -11.49 -27.14 -8.89
N ILE A 114 -10.29 -27.63 -9.20
CA ILE A 114 -9.01 -27.08 -8.70
C ILE A 114 -8.89 -25.61 -9.09
N ALA A 115 -9.08 -25.27 -10.38
CA ALA A 115 -9.02 -23.89 -10.85
C ALA A 115 -10.06 -22.98 -10.18
N ASN A 116 -11.25 -23.48 -9.84
CA ASN A 116 -12.24 -22.71 -9.10
C ASN A 116 -11.86 -22.50 -7.63
N LEU A 117 -11.16 -23.46 -7.02
CA LEU A 117 -10.63 -23.33 -5.66
C LEU A 117 -9.45 -22.34 -5.62
N GLU A 118 -8.57 -22.37 -6.62
CA GLU A 118 -7.47 -21.42 -6.80
C GLU A 118 -7.96 -19.97 -6.92
N LYS A 119 -9.14 -19.77 -7.54
CA LYS A 119 -9.79 -18.45 -7.58
C LYS A 119 -10.25 -17.94 -6.22
N GLY A 120 -10.28 -18.75 -5.16
CA GLY A 120 -10.56 -18.27 -3.81
C GLY A 120 -11.99 -17.74 -3.60
N TYR A 121 -13.00 -18.36 -4.22
CA TYR A 121 -14.42 -17.99 -4.00
C TYR A 121 -15.03 -18.56 -2.71
N THR A 122 -14.28 -19.38 -1.97
CA THR A 122 -14.71 -20.01 -0.72
C THR A 122 -14.49 -19.09 0.49
N PRO A 123 -15.37 -19.10 1.51
CA PRO A 123 -15.18 -18.31 2.72
C PRO A 123 -13.97 -18.78 3.53
N VAL A 124 -13.37 -17.86 4.28
CA VAL A 124 -12.39 -18.15 5.35
C VAL A 124 -13.07 -18.04 6.70
N ALA A 125 -12.61 -18.83 7.67
CA ALA A 125 -12.97 -18.69 9.07
C ALA A 125 -11.70 -18.31 9.84
N MET A 126 -11.49 -17.02 10.06
CA MET A 126 -10.29 -16.48 10.68
C MET A 126 -10.67 -15.48 11.77
N ARG A 127 -9.96 -15.53 12.89
CA ARG A 127 -10.16 -14.59 14.00
C ARG A 127 -8.85 -13.92 14.36
N GLY A 128 -8.92 -12.61 14.60
CA GLY A 128 -7.75 -11.79 14.92
C GLY A 128 -6.73 -11.72 13.78
N HIS A 129 -7.20 -11.81 12.53
CA HIS A 129 -6.38 -11.62 11.33
C HIS A 129 -6.37 -10.17 10.90
N VAL A 130 -5.31 -9.77 10.20
CA VAL A 130 -5.27 -8.52 9.44
C VAL A 130 -6.00 -8.75 8.12
N LEU A 131 -6.92 -7.85 7.77
CA LEU A 131 -7.65 -7.90 6.51
C LEU A 131 -7.21 -6.74 5.62
N ILE A 132 -6.69 -7.04 4.43
CA ILE A 132 -6.40 -6.04 3.40
C ILE A 132 -7.49 -6.12 2.33
N LEU A 133 -8.14 -5.00 2.05
CA LEU A 133 -9.21 -4.91 1.05
C LEU A 133 -8.70 -4.20 -0.20
N ALA A 134 -8.78 -4.90 -1.33
CA ALA A 134 -8.14 -4.60 -2.61
C ALA A 134 -6.64 -4.98 -2.68
N TRP A 135 -6.22 -5.27 -3.91
CA TRP A 135 -4.82 -5.47 -4.27
C TRP A 135 -4.35 -4.25 -5.05
N THR A 136 -3.31 -3.58 -4.55
CA THR A 136 -2.70 -2.39 -5.18
C THR A 136 -1.17 -2.52 -5.13
N ASN A 137 -0.43 -1.57 -5.72
CA ASN A 137 1.03 -1.51 -5.62
C ASN A 137 1.54 -1.36 -4.17
N ARG A 138 0.67 -0.95 -3.24
CA ARG A 138 0.94 -0.86 -1.79
C ARG A 138 0.81 -2.20 -1.06
N THR A 139 -0.02 -3.12 -1.55
CA THR A 139 -0.34 -4.37 -0.84
C THR A 139 0.91 -5.21 -0.53
N PRO A 140 1.82 -5.46 -1.50
CA PRO A 140 3.02 -6.24 -1.23
C PRO A 140 3.92 -5.61 -0.15
N ILE A 141 4.09 -4.29 -0.19
CA ILE A 141 4.90 -3.53 0.75
C ILE A 141 4.30 -3.58 2.16
N ILE A 142 2.99 -3.35 2.29
CA ILE A 142 2.27 -3.45 3.58
C ILE A 142 2.42 -4.86 4.18
N VAL A 143 2.28 -5.89 3.35
CA VAL A 143 2.43 -7.29 3.80
C VAL A 143 3.86 -7.54 4.30
N LYS A 144 4.87 -7.15 3.52
CA LYS A 144 6.28 -7.24 3.91
C LYS A 144 6.54 -6.57 5.25
N GLU A 145 6.03 -5.36 5.41
CA GLU A 145 6.20 -4.60 6.63
C GLU A 145 5.55 -5.27 7.85
N LEU A 146 4.33 -5.78 7.70
CA LEU A 146 3.65 -6.52 8.76
C LEU A 146 4.36 -7.83 9.14
N VAL A 147 5.02 -8.50 8.19
CA VAL A 147 5.76 -9.74 8.43
C VAL A 147 7.07 -9.45 9.16
N LEU A 148 7.83 -8.43 8.72
CA LEU A 148 9.12 -8.06 9.30
C LEU A 148 9.00 -7.44 10.71
N SER A 149 7.83 -6.87 11.05
CA SER A 149 7.57 -6.18 12.32
C SER A 149 7.30 -7.10 13.52
N GLU A 150 8.08 -8.17 13.72
CA GLU A 150 7.78 -9.26 14.67
C GLU A 150 7.33 -8.77 16.06
N GLU A 151 8.11 -7.89 16.69
CA GLU A 151 7.84 -7.41 18.06
C GLU A 151 6.60 -6.50 18.16
N ARG A 152 6.40 -5.62 17.16
CA ARG A 152 5.23 -4.71 17.13
C ARG A 152 3.95 -5.49 16.86
N VAL A 153 4.01 -6.42 15.91
CA VAL A 153 2.92 -7.34 15.58
C VAL A 153 2.61 -8.24 16.77
N ARG A 154 3.60 -8.83 17.43
CA ARG A 154 3.40 -9.67 18.62
C ARG A 154 2.59 -8.93 19.69
N ARG A 155 2.96 -7.69 20.02
CA ARG A 155 2.22 -6.86 20.98
C ARG A 155 0.82 -6.47 20.48
N PHE A 156 0.67 -6.21 19.19
CA PHE A 156 -0.62 -5.95 18.58
C PHE A 156 -1.55 -7.17 18.66
N LEU A 157 -1.05 -8.37 18.33
CA LEU A 157 -1.78 -9.63 18.37
C LEU A 157 -2.17 -9.98 19.81
N GLN A 158 -1.28 -9.81 20.79
CA GLN A 158 -1.59 -10.01 22.20
C GLN A 158 -2.78 -9.13 22.66
N ARG A 159 -2.82 -7.86 22.24
CA ARG A 159 -3.95 -6.94 22.53
C ARG A 159 -5.27 -7.39 21.90
N HIS A 160 -5.22 -8.15 20.80
CA HIS A 160 -6.39 -8.64 20.07
C HIS A 160 -6.67 -10.14 20.30
N GLY A 161 -5.99 -10.78 21.27
CA GLY A 161 -6.19 -12.20 21.60
C GLY A 161 -5.71 -13.19 20.53
N ALA A 162 -4.80 -12.76 19.64
CA ALA A 162 -4.20 -13.59 18.60
C ALA A 162 -2.77 -13.99 18.98
N ARG A 163 -2.31 -15.14 18.47
CA ARG A 163 -0.95 -15.68 18.72
C ARG A 163 -0.03 -15.60 17.51
N HIS A 164 -0.60 -15.71 16.31
CA HIS A 164 0.14 -15.73 15.06
C HIS A 164 -0.48 -14.72 14.10
N LEU A 165 0.38 -14.03 13.36
CA LEU A 165 -0.06 -13.14 12.30
C LEU A 165 -0.75 -13.99 11.23
N ARG A 166 -1.94 -13.57 10.81
CA ARG A 166 -2.67 -14.12 9.67
C ARG A 166 -3.16 -12.95 8.85
N ILE A 167 -2.98 -13.00 7.55
CA ILE A 167 -3.36 -11.92 6.62
C ILE A 167 -4.34 -12.50 5.61
N ALA A 168 -5.53 -11.91 5.53
CA ALA A 168 -6.47 -12.18 4.45
C ALA A 168 -6.44 -10.99 3.47
N ILE A 169 -6.33 -11.27 2.18
CA ILE A 169 -6.30 -10.27 1.12
C ILE A 169 -7.51 -10.50 0.21
N LEU A 170 -8.42 -9.53 0.17
CA LEU A 170 -9.56 -9.53 -0.75
C LEU A 170 -9.20 -8.79 -2.04
N CYS A 171 -9.10 -9.50 -3.15
CA CYS A 171 -8.77 -8.94 -4.47
C CYS A 171 -9.91 -9.21 -5.46
N GLU A 172 -10.02 -8.43 -6.54
CA GLU A 172 -11.15 -8.58 -7.49
C GLU A 172 -11.16 -9.97 -8.13
N GLN A 173 -9.98 -10.41 -8.57
CA GLN A 173 -9.70 -11.77 -9.00
C GLN A 173 -8.33 -12.17 -8.46
N VAL A 174 -8.24 -13.40 -7.94
CA VAL A 174 -6.96 -13.99 -7.53
C VAL A 174 -6.22 -14.45 -8.78
N GLU A 175 -5.04 -13.88 -9.02
CA GLU A 175 -4.16 -14.25 -10.13
C GLU A 175 -2.87 -14.91 -9.59
N PRO A 176 -2.29 -15.90 -10.29
CA PRO A 176 -1.07 -16.57 -9.83
C PRO A 176 0.11 -15.62 -9.61
N GLU A 177 0.22 -14.57 -10.42
CA GLU A 177 1.27 -13.56 -10.37
C GLU A 177 1.30 -12.79 -9.04
N MET A 178 0.13 -12.56 -8.43
CA MET A 178 0.04 -11.86 -7.13
C MET A 178 0.76 -12.64 -6.03
N ARG A 179 0.64 -13.97 -6.05
CA ARG A 179 1.33 -14.85 -5.09
C ARG A 179 2.83 -14.87 -5.34
N LEU A 180 3.24 -14.96 -6.61
CA LEU A 180 4.66 -14.91 -6.98
C LEU A 180 5.29 -13.59 -6.53
N LYS A 181 4.62 -12.45 -6.77
CA LYS A 181 5.10 -11.13 -6.34
C LYS A 181 5.30 -11.03 -4.82
N LEU A 182 4.40 -11.58 -4.01
CA LEU A 182 4.61 -11.63 -2.55
C LEU A 182 5.76 -12.57 -2.17
N GLN A 183 5.89 -13.72 -2.83
CA GLN A 183 6.99 -14.66 -2.58
C GLN A 183 8.34 -14.03 -2.87
N GLU A 184 8.47 -13.32 -3.99
CA GLU A 184 9.70 -12.60 -4.36
C GLU A 184 10.04 -11.49 -3.36
N GLN A 185 9.05 -10.71 -2.91
CA GLN A 185 9.30 -9.61 -1.98
C GLN A 185 9.60 -10.04 -0.54
N LEU A 186 9.00 -11.15 -0.09
CA LEU A 186 9.17 -11.71 1.25
C LEU A 186 10.39 -12.65 1.34
N GLY A 187 10.79 -13.29 0.24
CA GLY A 187 11.90 -14.23 0.23
C GLY A 187 11.73 -15.34 1.27
N ASP A 188 12.71 -15.46 2.18
CA ASP A 188 12.73 -16.49 3.23
C ASP A 188 11.60 -16.32 4.27
N ASP A 189 11.00 -15.13 4.38
CA ASP A 189 9.90 -14.84 5.30
C ASP A 189 8.53 -15.25 4.76
N TRP A 190 8.46 -15.80 3.53
CA TRP A 190 7.20 -16.27 2.93
C TRP A 190 6.62 -17.47 3.70
N ASN A 191 5.33 -17.37 4.05
CA ASN A 191 4.58 -18.49 4.64
C ASN A 191 3.20 -18.63 4.01
N GLU A 192 3.00 -19.77 3.34
CA GLU A 192 1.74 -20.12 2.65
C GLU A 192 0.52 -20.18 3.57
N HIS A 193 0.72 -20.54 4.83
CA HIS A 193 -0.37 -20.67 5.81
C HIS A 193 -0.72 -19.34 6.48
N GLN A 194 0.13 -18.33 6.32
CA GLN A 194 -0.02 -17.01 6.92
C GLN A 194 -0.84 -16.06 6.05
N ILE A 195 -0.69 -16.15 4.72
CA ILE A 195 -1.29 -15.22 3.77
C ILE A 195 -2.31 -15.94 2.90
N VAL A 196 -3.55 -15.45 2.91
CA VAL A 196 -4.66 -16.08 2.17
C VAL A 196 -5.34 -15.07 1.26
N PHE A 197 -5.43 -15.41 -0.02
CA PHE A 197 -6.11 -14.63 -1.03
C PHE A 197 -7.57 -15.07 -1.21
N ARG A 198 -8.48 -14.12 -1.38
CA ARG A 198 -9.86 -14.40 -1.78
C ARG A 198 -10.31 -13.45 -2.88
N SER A 199 -10.93 -14.01 -3.92
CA SER A 199 -11.55 -13.19 -4.96
C SER A 199 -12.80 -12.53 -4.41
N GLY A 200 -13.11 -11.32 -4.84
CA GLY A 200 -14.29 -10.57 -4.42
C GLY A 200 -14.09 -9.07 -4.52
N SER A 201 -15.17 -8.34 -4.29
CA SER A 201 -15.18 -6.88 -4.35
C SER A 201 -15.59 -6.38 -2.98
N PRO A 202 -14.85 -5.43 -2.40
CA PRO A 202 -15.20 -4.85 -1.10
C PRO A 202 -16.53 -4.07 -1.15
N LEU A 203 -17.05 -3.79 -2.34
CA LEU A 203 -18.35 -3.16 -2.56
C LEU A 203 -19.54 -4.11 -2.36
N LYS A 204 -19.30 -5.40 -2.17
CA LYS A 204 -20.34 -6.43 -2.00
C LYS A 204 -20.21 -7.08 -0.64
N ILE A 205 -21.28 -7.04 0.15
CA ILE A 205 -21.25 -7.55 1.52
C ILE A 205 -20.96 -9.05 1.61
N ASP A 206 -21.50 -9.86 0.69
CA ASP A 206 -21.23 -11.31 0.64
C ASP A 206 -19.74 -11.61 0.45
N HIS A 207 -19.02 -10.73 -0.25
CA HIS A 207 -17.57 -10.86 -0.47
C HIS A 207 -16.78 -10.41 0.77
N LEU A 208 -17.24 -9.40 1.49
CA LEU A 208 -16.66 -9.04 2.78
C LEU A 208 -16.86 -10.18 3.80
N LEU A 209 -18.04 -10.80 3.84
CA LEU A 209 -18.32 -11.96 4.70
C LEU A 209 -17.44 -13.17 4.34
N ARG A 210 -17.07 -13.35 3.05
CA ARG A 210 -16.11 -14.38 2.60
C ARG A 210 -14.75 -14.26 3.28
N VAL A 211 -14.32 -13.05 3.65
CA VAL A 211 -13.02 -12.78 4.31
C VAL A 211 -13.15 -12.57 5.82
N ASP A 212 -14.31 -12.90 6.39
CA ASP A 212 -14.62 -12.81 7.81
C ASP A 212 -14.27 -11.45 8.44
N PHE A 213 -14.60 -10.36 7.74
CA PHE A 213 -14.18 -9.00 8.10
C PHE A 213 -14.54 -8.60 9.53
N LYS A 214 -15.61 -9.16 10.10
CA LYS A 214 -16.09 -8.85 11.46
C LYS A 214 -15.11 -9.29 12.54
N ASN A 215 -14.38 -10.38 12.29
CA ASN A 215 -13.44 -10.96 13.25
C ASN A 215 -11.99 -10.52 13.00
N ALA A 216 -11.78 -9.58 12.06
CA ALA A 216 -10.46 -9.01 11.81
C ALA A 216 -10.00 -8.18 13.01
N SER A 217 -8.70 -8.22 13.33
CA SER A 217 -8.09 -7.34 14.32
C SER A 217 -7.95 -5.90 13.80
N VAL A 218 -7.76 -5.75 12.49
CA VAL A 218 -7.73 -4.47 11.78
C VAL A 218 -8.04 -4.69 10.30
N ILE A 219 -8.71 -3.72 9.68
CA ILE A 219 -8.94 -3.69 8.23
C ILE A 219 -8.09 -2.57 7.62
N ILE A 220 -7.37 -2.85 6.54
CA ILE A 220 -6.55 -1.90 5.79
C ILE A 220 -7.13 -1.75 4.38
N LEU A 221 -7.45 -0.51 3.98
CA LEU A 221 -7.87 -0.15 2.62
C LEU A 221 -6.77 0.71 2.00
N PRO A 222 -5.78 0.11 1.31
CA PRO A 222 -4.79 0.87 0.57
C PRO A 222 -5.44 1.55 -0.64
N GLY A 223 -4.96 2.74 -0.99
CA GLY A 223 -5.33 3.44 -2.20
C GLY A 223 -4.68 2.82 -3.43
N SER A 224 -5.13 3.24 -4.62
CA SER A 224 -4.51 2.91 -5.91
C SER A 224 -4.19 4.20 -6.67
N GLU A 225 -3.01 4.28 -7.28
CA GLU A 225 -2.62 5.41 -8.13
C GLU A 225 -3.02 5.22 -9.60
N PHE A 226 -3.18 3.96 -10.02
CA PHE A 226 -3.57 3.58 -11.36
C PHE A 226 -4.87 2.80 -11.31
N SER A 227 -5.97 3.53 -11.38
CA SER A 227 -7.29 2.95 -11.60
C SER A 227 -7.96 3.65 -12.78
N GLY A 228 -8.71 2.90 -13.59
CA GLY A 228 -9.30 3.36 -14.86
C GLY A 228 -10.34 4.50 -14.74
N GLY A 229 -10.43 5.17 -13.59
CA GLY A 229 -11.30 6.32 -13.32
C GLY A 229 -10.61 7.52 -12.65
N GLY A 230 -9.29 7.47 -12.42
CA GLY A 230 -8.53 8.51 -11.71
C GLY A 230 -8.81 8.58 -10.21
N ALA A 231 -8.14 9.52 -9.54
CA ALA A 231 -8.18 9.66 -8.08
C ALA A 231 -9.59 9.79 -7.47
N ASP A 232 -10.49 10.51 -8.15
CA ASP A 232 -11.87 10.72 -7.66
C ASP A 232 -12.66 9.41 -7.55
N PHE A 233 -12.44 8.48 -8.47
CA PHE A 233 -13.14 7.19 -8.49
C PHE A 233 -12.69 6.28 -7.34
N GLU A 234 -11.40 6.32 -6.99
CA GLU A 234 -10.87 5.56 -5.84
C GLU A 234 -11.49 6.01 -4.53
N ASP A 235 -11.56 7.31 -4.28
CA ASP A 235 -12.17 7.83 -3.05
C ASP A 235 -13.63 7.40 -2.92
N MET A 236 -14.38 7.45 -4.02
CA MET A 236 -15.77 6.98 -4.05
C MET A 236 -15.88 5.49 -3.71
N ARG A 237 -14.97 4.66 -4.22
CA ARG A 237 -14.92 3.22 -3.95
C ARG A 237 -14.56 2.93 -2.49
N THR A 238 -13.60 3.66 -1.92
CA THR A 238 -13.22 3.56 -0.51
C THR A 238 -14.40 3.96 0.39
N ILE A 239 -14.99 5.14 0.19
CA ILE A 239 -16.14 5.63 0.98
C ILE A 239 -17.32 4.65 0.89
N LYS A 240 -17.62 4.13 -0.30
CA LYS A 240 -18.68 3.13 -0.48
C LYS A 240 -18.39 1.82 0.26
N THR A 241 -17.12 1.40 0.32
CA THR A 241 -16.70 0.24 1.12
C THR A 241 -16.94 0.49 2.61
N LEU A 242 -16.55 1.66 3.12
CA LEU A 242 -16.78 2.05 4.52
C LEU A 242 -18.26 2.01 4.88
N LEU A 243 -19.12 2.59 4.03
CA LEU A 243 -20.58 2.56 4.19
C LEU A 243 -21.12 1.13 4.17
N SER A 244 -20.62 0.27 3.28
CA SER A 244 -21.07 -1.12 3.15
C SER A 244 -20.79 -1.92 4.42
N ILE A 245 -19.59 -1.77 4.99
CA ILE A 245 -19.20 -2.40 6.27
C ILE A 245 -20.04 -1.85 7.42
N SER A 246 -20.17 -0.52 7.50
CA SER A 246 -20.89 0.20 8.56
C SER A 246 -22.39 -0.15 8.61
N ASN A 247 -23.05 -0.14 7.44
CA ASN A 247 -24.47 -0.45 7.33
C ASN A 247 -24.76 -1.89 7.75
N HIS A 248 -23.92 -2.84 7.32
CA HIS A 248 -24.07 -4.24 7.70
C HIS A 248 -23.90 -4.45 9.22
N GLY A 249 -22.91 -3.81 9.82
CA GLY A 249 -22.68 -3.85 11.26
C GLY A 249 -23.90 -3.38 12.07
N ARG A 250 -24.55 -2.29 11.61
CA ARG A 250 -25.78 -1.76 12.24
C ARG A 250 -26.96 -2.73 12.12
N MET A 251 -27.17 -3.32 10.94
CA MET A 251 -28.31 -4.20 10.68
C MET A 251 -28.29 -5.47 11.53
N GLU A 252 -27.12 -6.06 11.74
CA GLU A 252 -27.01 -7.30 12.51
C GLU A 252 -26.96 -7.12 14.03
N LYS A 253 -27.01 -5.88 14.56
CA LYS A 253 -26.71 -5.58 15.99
C LYS A 253 -25.41 -6.25 16.45
N SER A 254 -24.47 -6.45 15.51
CA SER A 254 -23.18 -7.06 15.79
C SER A 254 -22.39 -6.13 16.71
N GLY A 255 -21.50 -6.70 17.52
CA GLY A 255 -20.61 -5.94 18.40
C GLY A 255 -19.76 -4.88 17.67
N ARG A 256 -18.91 -4.19 18.42
CA ARG A 256 -18.06 -3.09 17.91
C ARG A 256 -17.35 -3.49 16.62
N LEU A 257 -17.51 -2.67 15.58
CA LEU A 257 -16.78 -2.83 14.31
C LEU A 257 -15.25 -2.83 14.54
N PRO A 258 -14.49 -3.58 13.72
CA PRO A 258 -13.03 -3.62 13.84
C PRO A 258 -12.42 -2.24 13.59
N PRO A 259 -11.22 -1.96 14.12
CA PRO A 259 -10.44 -0.80 13.69
C PRO A 259 -10.19 -0.85 12.19
N LEU A 260 -10.23 0.30 11.54
CA LEU A 260 -10.04 0.42 10.11
C LEU A 260 -9.04 1.54 9.79
N VAL A 261 -8.11 1.27 8.88
CA VAL A 261 -7.22 2.27 8.30
C VAL A 261 -7.51 2.36 6.81
N ALA A 262 -7.82 3.56 6.33
CA ALA A 262 -8.11 3.80 4.93
C ALA A 262 -7.27 4.93 4.36
N GLU A 263 -6.77 4.70 3.16
CA GLU A 263 -6.22 5.76 2.34
C GLU A 263 -7.36 6.45 1.56
N ILE A 264 -7.31 7.77 1.56
CA ILE A 264 -8.17 8.65 0.77
C ILE A 264 -7.24 9.56 -0.01
N PHE A 265 -7.42 9.65 -1.31
CA PHE A 265 -6.59 10.49 -2.15
C PHE A 265 -6.77 11.97 -1.79
N ASP A 266 -8.00 12.49 -1.87
CA ASP A 266 -8.29 13.91 -1.66
C ASP A 266 -8.56 14.22 -0.18
N ALA A 267 -7.67 14.98 0.45
CA ALA A 267 -7.81 15.44 1.84
C ALA A 267 -9.18 16.07 2.16
N ARG A 268 -9.84 16.71 1.18
CA ARG A 268 -11.15 17.36 1.39
C ARG A 268 -12.28 16.35 1.63
N LYS A 269 -12.09 15.09 1.26
CA LYS A 269 -13.07 14.00 1.43
C LYS A 269 -12.89 13.23 2.73
N ILE A 270 -11.83 13.49 3.49
CA ILE A 270 -11.55 12.84 4.78
C ILE A 270 -12.74 12.91 5.74
N PRO A 271 -13.40 14.06 5.99
CA PRO A 271 -14.53 14.12 6.92
C PRO A 271 -15.71 13.24 6.49
N VAL A 272 -15.92 13.08 5.18
CA VAL A 272 -16.96 12.23 4.61
C VAL A 272 -16.60 10.75 4.80
N ALA A 273 -15.34 10.38 4.57
CA ALA A 273 -14.85 9.02 4.79
C ALA A 273 -14.94 8.61 6.27
N GLU A 274 -14.52 9.47 7.19
CA GLU A 274 -14.60 9.20 8.62
C GLU A 274 -16.05 9.05 9.09
N SER A 275 -16.94 9.91 8.61
CA SER A 275 -18.38 9.84 8.93
C SER A 275 -19.08 8.61 8.33
N ALA A 276 -18.54 8.02 7.26
CA ALA A 276 -19.10 6.83 6.62
C ALA A 276 -18.93 5.56 7.46
N TYR A 277 -17.92 5.51 8.32
CA TYR A 277 -17.62 4.35 9.16
C TYR A 277 -18.10 4.54 10.60
N ALA A 278 -18.88 3.60 11.12
CA ALA A 278 -19.41 3.70 12.50
C ALA A 278 -18.45 3.18 13.58
N GLY A 279 -17.29 2.65 13.20
CA GLY A 279 -16.26 2.14 14.12
C GLY A 279 -15.05 3.07 14.24
N PRO A 280 -13.97 2.63 14.91
CA PRO A 280 -12.72 3.37 14.94
C PRO A 280 -12.08 3.37 13.55
N VAL A 281 -11.92 4.55 12.97
CA VAL A 281 -11.28 4.74 11.66
C VAL A 281 -10.08 5.66 11.79
N GLN A 282 -9.02 5.36 11.07
CA GLN A 282 -7.92 6.25 10.78
C GLN A 282 -7.86 6.46 9.27
N THR A 283 -7.73 7.72 8.86
CA THR A 283 -7.62 8.07 7.45
C THR A 283 -6.25 8.68 7.17
N LEU A 284 -5.72 8.40 5.97
CA LEU A 284 -4.50 9.00 5.45
C LEU A 284 -4.85 9.71 4.14
N ALA A 285 -4.50 11.00 4.04
CA ALA A 285 -4.75 11.82 2.86
C ALA A 285 -3.53 11.80 1.91
N THR A 286 -3.59 11.04 0.83
CA THR A 286 -2.45 10.84 -0.06
C THR A 286 -1.96 12.11 -0.71
N ASP A 287 -2.88 12.93 -1.25
CA ASP A 287 -2.53 14.15 -1.96
C ASP A 287 -1.75 15.12 -1.06
N SER A 288 -2.22 15.31 0.17
CA SER A 288 -1.59 16.18 1.16
C SER A 288 -0.29 15.62 1.70
N THR A 289 -0.22 14.31 2.00
CA THR A 289 0.99 13.68 2.56
C THR A 289 2.13 13.69 1.54
N VAL A 290 1.88 13.25 0.30
CA VAL A 290 2.91 13.24 -0.75
C VAL A 290 3.35 14.66 -1.09
N SER A 291 2.39 15.58 -1.27
CA SER A 291 2.68 16.98 -1.55
C SER A 291 3.58 17.61 -0.51
N LEU A 292 3.29 17.39 0.78
CA LEU A 292 4.09 17.97 1.83
C LEU A 292 5.48 17.36 1.92
N LEU A 293 5.62 16.05 1.74
CA LEU A 293 6.93 15.42 1.64
C LEU A 293 7.77 16.06 0.53
N ILE A 294 7.18 16.29 -0.65
CA ILE A 294 7.86 16.98 -1.75
C ILE A 294 8.26 18.40 -1.33
N VAL A 295 7.35 19.20 -0.76
CA VAL A 295 7.65 20.58 -0.34
C VAL A 295 8.76 20.62 0.71
N GLN A 296 8.69 19.78 1.74
CA GLN A 296 9.70 19.74 2.79
C GLN A 296 11.05 19.27 2.26
N ASN A 297 11.11 18.32 1.31
CA ASN A 297 12.36 17.92 0.66
C ASN A 297 12.95 19.01 -0.24
N VAL A 298 12.11 19.78 -0.93
CA VAL A 298 12.54 20.98 -1.67
C VAL A 298 13.14 22.02 -0.73
N ARG A 299 12.59 22.17 0.48
CA ARG A 299 13.09 23.10 1.51
C ARG A 299 14.34 22.59 2.22
N HIS A 300 14.40 21.29 2.48
CA HIS A 300 15.41 20.58 3.26
C HIS A 300 15.90 19.36 2.49
N ARG A 301 17.06 19.51 1.86
CA ARG A 301 17.75 18.40 1.20
C ARG A 301 18.04 17.28 2.21
N TRP A 302 17.97 16.04 1.75
CA TRP A 302 18.24 14.79 2.50
C TRP A 302 17.14 14.34 3.45
N LEU A 303 15.99 15.03 3.48
CA LEU A 303 14.91 14.69 4.38
C LEU A 303 14.24 13.35 4.03
N SER A 304 14.26 12.95 2.76
CA SER A 304 13.77 11.65 2.28
C SER A 304 14.48 10.48 2.96
N TRP A 305 15.77 10.63 3.30
CA TRP A 305 16.57 9.63 3.99
C TRP A 305 16.12 9.46 5.44
N VAL A 306 15.80 10.57 6.11
CA VAL A 306 15.27 10.56 7.47
C VAL A 306 13.92 9.87 7.52
N TYR A 307 13.02 10.19 6.59
CA TYR A 307 11.72 9.52 6.53
C TYR A 307 11.82 8.06 6.10
N SER A 308 12.75 7.72 5.20
CA SER A 308 12.98 6.33 4.81
C SER A 308 13.42 5.46 5.98
N GLU A 309 14.29 5.98 6.86
CA GLU A 309 14.69 5.28 8.09
C GLU A 309 13.55 5.25 9.13
N LEU A 310 12.96 6.40 9.45
CA LEU A 310 11.96 6.52 10.53
C LEU A 310 10.63 5.80 10.25
N LEU A 311 10.34 5.50 8.98
CA LEU A 311 9.11 4.84 8.56
C LEU A 311 9.29 3.37 8.21
N THR A 312 10.50 2.81 8.10
CA THR A 312 10.66 1.37 7.83
C THR A 312 10.82 0.59 9.12
N HIS A 313 10.20 -0.59 9.21
CA HIS A 313 10.36 -1.52 10.33
C HIS A 313 11.56 -2.45 10.15
N ALA A 314 12.21 -2.45 8.97
CA ALA A 314 13.26 -3.41 8.66
C ALA A 314 14.61 -3.01 9.27
N GLN A 315 14.95 -1.72 9.27
CA GLN A 315 16.30 -1.24 9.60
C GLN A 315 16.29 0.17 10.19
N GLY A 316 17.20 0.42 11.16
CA GLY A 316 17.47 1.75 11.68
C GLY A 316 16.65 2.11 12.91
N ASN A 317 16.25 3.38 13.00
CA ASN A 317 15.45 3.91 14.09
C ASN A 317 14.00 4.15 13.66
N GLU A 318 13.07 3.94 14.58
CA GLU A 318 11.63 4.11 14.38
C GLU A 318 11.01 4.99 15.47
N PHE A 319 9.77 5.42 15.24
CA PHE A 319 8.92 5.99 16.29
C PHE A 319 8.31 4.91 17.19
N PHE A 320 8.49 5.08 18.49
CA PHE A 320 7.87 4.28 19.53
C PHE A 320 7.07 5.13 20.49
N ILE A 321 5.91 4.60 20.90
CA ILE A 321 5.02 5.19 21.88
C ILE A 321 5.01 4.31 23.12
N ARG A 322 5.34 4.88 24.29
CA ARG A 322 5.39 4.17 25.56
C ARG A 322 4.74 4.98 26.68
N ALA A 323 3.89 4.32 27.47
CA ALA A 323 3.43 4.89 28.74
C ALA A 323 4.56 4.78 29.78
N CYS A 324 4.87 5.89 30.45
CA CYS A 324 5.93 5.97 31.47
C CYS A 324 5.34 6.53 32.78
N PRO A 325 4.46 5.77 33.48
CA PRO A 325 3.84 6.23 34.72
C PRO A 325 4.84 6.68 35.80
N GLU A 326 6.03 6.11 35.80
CA GLU A 326 7.15 6.44 36.70
C GLU A 326 7.74 7.84 36.49
N LEU A 327 7.45 8.49 35.36
CA LEU A 327 7.96 9.83 35.00
C LEU A 327 6.91 10.94 35.12
N VAL A 328 5.67 10.61 35.52
CA VAL A 328 4.58 11.57 35.67
C VAL A 328 4.93 12.65 36.70
N GLY A 329 4.60 13.91 36.39
CA GLY A 329 4.89 15.07 37.23
C GLY A 329 6.32 15.63 37.08
N ARG A 330 7.15 15.03 36.22
CA ARG A 330 8.49 15.56 35.87
C ARG A 330 8.41 16.49 34.67
N ASP A 331 9.33 17.44 34.59
CA ASP A 331 9.54 18.24 33.37
C ASP A 331 10.12 17.36 32.26
N PHE A 332 9.53 17.40 31.07
CA PHE A 332 9.94 16.57 29.93
C PHE A 332 11.42 16.70 29.59
N HIS A 333 11.99 17.90 29.71
CA HIS A 333 13.37 18.15 29.32
C HIS A 333 14.39 17.67 30.34
N GLU A 334 13.97 17.45 31.59
CA GLU A 334 14.80 16.80 32.61
C GLU A 334 14.93 15.27 32.39
N LEU A 335 14.08 14.69 31.54
CA LEU A 335 13.99 13.25 31.33
C LEU A 335 14.93 12.70 30.27
N ARG A 336 15.70 13.53 29.58
CA ARG A 336 16.57 13.09 28.46
C ARG A 336 17.58 12.03 28.89
N GLU A 337 18.22 12.24 30.04
CA GLU A 337 19.18 11.30 30.63
C GLU A 337 18.52 9.99 31.09
N ALA A 338 17.18 9.96 31.21
CA ALA A 338 16.44 8.73 31.49
C ALA A 338 16.43 7.79 30.27
N PHE A 339 16.72 8.25 29.05
CA PHE A 339 16.65 7.45 27.83
C PHE A 339 18.05 7.29 27.17
N PRO A 340 18.94 6.43 27.70
CA PRO A 340 20.31 6.33 27.20
C PRO A 340 20.42 5.79 25.77
N ARG A 341 19.41 5.07 25.29
CA ARG A 341 19.38 4.41 23.96
C ARG A 341 18.25 4.89 23.04
N ALA A 342 17.55 5.94 23.44
CA ALA A 342 16.46 6.53 22.66
C ALA A 342 16.54 8.06 22.71
N VAL A 343 15.92 8.72 21.74
CA VAL A 343 15.74 10.18 21.74
C VAL A 343 14.28 10.48 22.05
N PRO A 344 13.93 10.99 23.24
CA PRO A 344 12.57 11.46 23.50
C PRO A 344 12.31 12.72 22.69
N ILE A 345 11.27 12.71 21.86
CA ILE A 345 10.95 13.82 20.95
C ILE A 345 9.65 14.55 21.30
N GLY A 346 8.84 13.96 22.18
CA GLY A 346 7.61 14.59 22.65
C GLY A 346 6.68 13.60 23.34
N VAL A 347 5.41 13.98 23.41
CA VAL A 347 4.35 13.13 23.96
C VAL A 347 3.15 13.08 23.03
N VAL A 348 2.34 12.03 23.15
CA VAL A 348 1.01 11.95 22.57
C VAL A 348 -0.01 11.79 23.69
N ARG A 349 -1.00 12.69 23.69
CA ARG A 349 -2.09 12.71 24.67
C ARG A 349 -3.35 12.14 24.04
N PRO A 350 -3.98 11.11 24.63
CA PRO A 350 -5.31 10.67 24.24
C PRO A 350 -6.34 11.78 24.51
N GLU A 351 -7.13 12.15 23.51
CA GLU A 351 -8.28 13.04 23.65
C GLU A 351 -9.55 12.31 23.18
N ALA A 352 -10.74 12.87 23.41
CA ALA A 352 -12.01 12.22 23.08
C ALA A 352 -12.12 11.96 21.57
N GLY A 353 -11.82 10.73 21.14
CA GLY A 353 -11.87 10.31 19.73
C GLY A 353 -10.64 10.65 18.90
N SER A 354 -9.60 11.27 19.47
CA SER A 354 -8.39 11.66 18.76
C SER A 354 -7.13 11.51 19.61
N HIS A 355 -5.98 11.77 19.00
CA HIS A 355 -4.69 11.79 19.68
C HIS A 355 -4.02 13.11 19.38
N ARG A 356 -3.66 13.86 20.41
CA ARG A 356 -2.97 15.13 20.27
C ARG A 356 -1.46 14.92 20.42
N PRO A 357 -0.67 15.08 19.35
CA PRO A 357 0.78 15.04 19.42
C PRO A 357 1.29 16.38 19.96
N ILE A 358 2.31 16.33 20.81
CA ILE A 358 3.05 17.50 21.27
C ILE A 358 4.53 17.15 21.09
N LEU A 359 5.05 17.43 19.91
CA LEU A 359 6.45 17.23 19.56
C LEU A 359 7.26 18.47 19.90
N ASN A 360 8.54 18.27 20.24
CA ASN A 360 9.43 19.29 20.78
C ASN A 360 8.76 20.18 21.86
N PRO A 361 8.24 19.60 22.97
CA PRO A 361 7.43 20.34 23.94
C PRO A 361 8.11 21.62 24.43
N PRO A 362 7.36 22.67 24.79
CA PRO A 362 7.94 23.91 25.32
C PRO A 362 8.66 23.67 26.67
N THR A 363 9.50 24.61 27.08
CA THR A 363 10.15 24.58 28.40
C THR A 363 9.10 24.61 29.51
N GLY A 364 9.26 23.83 30.59
CA GLY A 364 8.29 23.76 31.67
C GLY A 364 7.14 22.79 31.41
N PHE A 365 7.17 22.03 30.30
CA PHE A 365 6.16 21.03 30.02
C PHE A 365 6.27 19.86 31.00
N VAL A 366 5.25 19.68 31.83
CA VAL A 366 5.17 18.61 32.83
C VAL A 366 4.37 17.43 32.29
N LEU A 367 4.92 16.22 32.41
CA LEU A 367 4.23 14.99 31.99
C LEU A 367 2.99 14.75 32.84
N GLY A 368 1.84 14.64 32.18
CA GLY A 368 0.58 14.20 32.76
C GLY A 368 0.44 12.67 32.84
N PRO A 369 -0.56 12.16 33.58
CA PRO A 369 -0.78 10.72 33.75
C PRO A 369 -1.21 10.00 32.47
N ASP A 370 -1.90 10.71 31.56
CA ASP A 370 -2.36 10.16 30.28
C ASP A 370 -1.34 10.35 29.13
N ASP A 371 -0.28 11.10 29.37
CA ASP A 371 0.75 11.35 28.37
C ASP A 371 1.55 10.09 28.08
N ARG A 372 1.74 9.81 26.80
CA ARG A 372 2.58 8.70 26.34
C ARG A 372 3.81 9.28 25.65
N MET A 373 4.98 8.89 26.10
CA MET A 373 6.26 9.32 25.53
C MET A 373 6.37 8.86 24.08
N VAL A 374 6.80 9.77 23.23
CA VAL A 374 7.19 9.51 21.84
C VAL A 374 8.70 9.58 21.76
N CYS A 375 9.32 8.47 21.37
CA CYS A 375 10.76 8.34 21.28
C CYS A 375 11.18 7.79 19.91
N VAL A 376 12.34 8.25 19.42
CA VAL A 376 13.06 7.64 18.31
C VAL A 376 14.06 6.64 18.88
N ALA A 377 13.99 5.38 18.46
CA ALA A 377 14.89 4.33 18.93
C ALA A 377 14.99 3.19 17.91
N ARG A 378 15.96 2.27 18.09
CA ARG A 378 16.08 1.08 17.23
C ARG A 378 15.10 -0.04 17.62
N ARG A 379 14.78 -0.15 18.91
CA ARG A 379 13.89 -1.18 19.44
C ARG A 379 12.97 -0.61 20.50
N TYR A 380 11.85 -1.29 20.74
CA TYR A 380 10.91 -0.86 21.77
C TYR A 380 11.49 -0.96 23.19
N GLU A 381 12.40 -1.90 23.44
CA GLU A 381 13.06 -2.09 24.73
C GLU A 381 14.00 -0.92 25.06
N ASP A 382 14.57 -0.29 24.03
CA ASP A 382 15.47 0.86 24.17
C ASP A 382 14.74 2.13 24.64
N THR A 383 13.41 2.14 24.52
CA THR A 383 12.54 3.22 25.00
C THR A 383 12.20 3.10 26.48
N ALA A 384 12.69 2.08 27.18
CA ALA A 384 12.51 1.97 28.63
C ALA A 384 13.35 3.01 29.36
N PRO A 385 12.77 3.78 30.30
CA PRO A 385 13.55 4.72 31.09
C PRO A 385 14.51 3.98 32.02
N ALA A 386 15.68 4.58 32.25
CA ALA A 386 16.67 4.11 33.21
C ALA A 386 16.10 4.20 34.64
N THR A 387 16.38 3.18 35.45
CA THR A 387 15.95 3.11 36.86
C THR A 387 16.60 4.17 37.73
N ARG A 388 17.78 4.66 37.33
CA ARG A 388 18.49 5.78 37.95
C ARG A 388 19.04 6.67 36.85
N PHE A 389 18.73 7.97 36.96
CA PHE A 389 19.28 9.02 36.11
C PHE A 389 19.39 10.28 36.95
N GLU A 390 20.34 11.14 36.63
CA GLU A 390 20.44 12.47 37.25
C GLU A 390 19.76 13.48 36.33
N PRO A 391 18.65 14.12 36.77
CA PRO A 391 18.02 15.15 35.97
C PRO A 391 18.98 16.33 35.81
N ARG A 392 19.23 16.72 34.57
CA ARG A 392 20.12 17.83 34.25
C ARG A 392 19.30 19.01 33.77
N ARG A 393 19.20 20.04 34.60
CA ARG A 393 18.53 21.27 34.22
C ARG A 393 19.46 22.08 33.31
N ILE A 394 19.07 22.21 32.04
CA ILE A 394 19.73 23.06 31.06
C ILE A 394 18.78 24.22 30.77
N GLU A 395 19.26 25.46 30.81
CA GLU A 395 18.46 26.61 30.43
C GLU A 395 18.28 26.63 28.90
N ARG A 396 17.03 26.65 28.46
CA ARG A 396 16.64 26.75 27.05
C ARG A 396 16.46 28.23 26.70
N ALA A 397 17.16 28.72 25.69
CA ALA A 397 16.89 30.02 25.10
C ALA A 397 15.57 29.97 24.31
N ALA A 398 15.05 31.14 23.94
CA ALA A 398 13.96 31.20 22.96
C ALA A 398 14.38 30.43 21.69
N PRO A 399 13.44 29.75 21.01
CA PRO A 399 13.72 29.10 19.74
C PRO A 399 14.50 30.07 18.84
N ALA A 400 15.64 29.64 18.33
CA ALA A 400 16.38 30.46 17.39
C ALA A 400 15.45 30.84 16.23
N GLU A 401 15.43 32.12 15.85
CA GLU A 401 14.72 32.52 14.63
C GLU A 401 15.23 31.64 13.50
N ASN A 402 14.29 31.02 12.76
CA ASN A 402 14.67 30.29 11.58
C ASN A 402 15.41 31.28 10.68
N GLY A 403 16.73 31.09 10.52
CA GLY A 403 17.60 31.95 9.73
C GLY A 403 16.99 32.19 8.34
N PRO A 404 17.36 33.28 7.65
CA PRO A 404 16.64 33.75 6.47
C PRO A 404 16.53 32.61 5.47
N ALA A 405 15.32 32.04 5.38
CA ALA A 405 14.98 31.15 4.28
C ALA A 405 15.23 31.95 2.99
N ARG A 406 15.55 31.25 1.91
CA ARG A 406 15.62 31.91 0.61
C ARG A 406 14.22 32.45 0.32
N ASN A 407 14.04 33.77 0.46
CA ASN A 407 12.72 34.40 0.42
C ASN A 407 12.00 34.15 -0.92
N GLU A 408 12.76 33.89 -1.98
CA GLU A 408 12.25 33.53 -3.30
C GLU A 408 13.00 32.29 -3.82
N ARG A 409 12.24 31.32 -4.34
CA ARG A 409 12.78 30.12 -5.00
C ARG A 409 12.11 29.89 -6.34
N ARG A 410 12.91 29.53 -7.34
CA ARG A 410 12.41 29.12 -8.66
C ARG A 410 12.47 27.60 -8.79
N ILE A 411 11.33 26.99 -9.07
CA ILE A 411 11.17 25.53 -9.12
C ILE A 411 10.71 25.15 -10.53
N LEU A 412 11.41 24.20 -11.14
CA LEU A 412 10.93 23.51 -12.34
C LEU A 412 10.25 22.20 -11.92
N LEU A 413 8.94 22.11 -12.10
CA LEU A 413 8.17 20.89 -11.91
C LEU A 413 8.03 20.18 -13.27
N MET A 414 8.62 19.00 -13.40
CA MET A 414 8.57 18.18 -14.61
C MET A 414 7.57 17.05 -14.44
N GLY A 415 6.54 17.05 -15.28
CA GLY A 415 5.43 16.11 -15.24
C GLY A 415 4.15 16.70 -14.64
N TRP A 416 3.12 15.86 -14.60
CA TRP A 416 1.83 16.19 -14.03
C TRP A 416 1.12 14.93 -13.53
N ASN A 417 0.59 15.00 -12.31
CA ASN A 417 -0.30 14.01 -11.71
C ASN A 417 -1.41 14.74 -10.92
N ASP A 418 -2.32 13.98 -10.32
CA ASP A 418 -3.44 14.55 -9.56
C ASP A 418 -3.01 15.17 -8.21
N ASN A 419 -1.75 15.00 -7.76
CA ASN A 419 -1.22 15.61 -6.54
C ASN A 419 -0.81 17.09 -6.75
N VAL A 420 -0.56 17.53 -7.99
CA VAL A 420 -0.04 18.89 -8.26
C VAL A 420 -0.88 20.02 -7.65
N PRO A 421 -2.22 20.01 -7.70
CA PRO A 421 -3.01 21.03 -7.03
C PRO A 421 -2.79 21.09 -5.51
N ALA A 422 -2.69 19.94 -4.85
CA ALA A 422 -2.35 19.88 -3.43
C ALA A 422 -0.93 20.38 -3.18
N LEU A 423 0.03 20.06 -4.05
CA LEU A 423 1.41 20.53 -3.98
C LEU A 423 1.52 22.06 -3.99
N ILE A 424 0.83 22.72 -4.93
CA ILE A 424 0.78 24.18 -5.00
C ILE A 424 0.17 24.77 -3.72
N ARG A 425 -0.90 24.17 -3.21
CA ARG A 425 -1.53 24.58 -1.94
C ARG A 425 -0.56 24.47 -0.76
N GLU A 426 0.24 23.41 -0.69
CA GLU A 426 1.21 23.22 0.39
C GLU A 426 2.37 24.23 0.31
N PHE A 427 2.86 24.55 -0.88
CA PHE A 427 3.84 25.64 -1.05
C PHE A 427 3.31 26.99 -0.54
N ASP A 428 2.05 27.30 -0.80
CA ASP A 428 1.43 28.57 -0.41
C ASP A 428 1.27 28.74 1.12
N ARG A 429 1.31 27.64 1.88
CA ARG A 429 1.20 27.68 3.36
C ARG A 429 2.43 28.22 4.07
N TYR A 430 3.58 28.30 3.38
CA TYR A 430 4.83 28.77 3.99
C TYR A 430 4.92 30.30 3.94
N GLU A 431 4.44 30.97 5.00
CA GLU A 431 4.30 32.44 5.05
C GLU A 431 5.59 33.25 4.85
N GLY A 432 6.76 32.64 5.05
CA GLY A 432 8.07 33.27 4.94
C GLY A 432 8.74 33.14 3.57
N GLU A 433 8.15 32.40 2.63
CA GLU A 433 8.76 32.08 1.33
C GLU A 433 7.80 32.42 0.18
N ARG A 434 8.36 32.74 -0.98
CA ARG A 434 7.65 32.91 -2.25
C ARG A 434 8.22 31.92 -3.26
N PHE A 435 7.34 31.35 -4.08
CA PHE A 435 7.71 30.30 -5.02
C PHE A 435 7.27 30.66 -6.44
N GLU A 436 8.19 30.59 -7.39
CA GLU A 436 7.87 30.59 -8.82
C GLU A 436 7.97 29.16 -9.34
N ILE A 437 6.86 28.59 -9.80
CA ILE A 437 6.79 27.20 -10.22
C ILE A 437 6.45 27.15 -11.71
N ASP A 438 7.40 26.68 -12.50
CA ASP A 438 7.20 26.38 -13.91
C ASP A 438 6.87 24.89 -14.06
N VAL A 439 5.69 24.60 -14.63
CA VAL A 439 5.21 23.22 -14.80
C VAL A 439 5.40 22.79 -16.25
N LEU A 440 6.39 21.95 -16.52
CA LEU A 440 6.66 21.36 -17.83
C LEU A 440 5.95 20.01 -17.96
N SER A 441 4.94 19.92 -18.82
CA SER A 441 4.18 18.68 -19.01
C SER A 441 3.63 18.55 -20.43
N ILE A 442 3.45 17.30 -20.88
CA ILE A 442 2.77 16.96 -22.13
C ILE A 442 1.25 17.19 -22.06
N ILE A 443 0.69 17.33 -20.85
CA ILE A 443 -0.73 17.58 -20.66
C ILE A 443 -1.05 19.02 -21.05
N PRO A 444 -2.08 19.26 -21.89
CA PRO A 444 -2.48 20.60 -22.30
C PRO A 444 -2.72 21.53 -21.11
N THR A 445 -2.37 22.80 -21.29
CA THR A 445 -2.48 23.83 -20.25
C THR A 445 -3.92 23.99 -19.75
N GLU A 446 -4.90 24.00 -20.66
CA GLU A 446 -6.32 24.12 -20.32
C GLU A 446 -6.81 22.98 -19.39
N ASP A 447 -6.30 21.76 -19.59
CA ASP A 447 -6.66 20.61 -18.76
C ASP A 447 -6.07 20.69 -17.35
N ARG A 448 -4.86 21.24 -17.24
CA ARG A 448 -4.16 21.49 -15.97
C ARG A 448 -4.86 22.59 -15.19
N GLU A 449 -5.14 23.73 -15.83
CA GLU A 449 -5.85 24.85 -15.23
C GLU A 449 -7.26 24.46 -14.76
N ARG A 450 -8.00 23.68 -15.57
CA ARG A 450 -9.31 23.17 -15.16
C ARG A 450 -9.26 22.30 -13.90
N ARG A 451 -8.18 21.53 -13.71
CA ARG A 451 -7.97 20.74 -12.48
C ARG A 451 -7.61 21.63 -11.30
N MET A 452 -6.70 22.58 -11.49
CA MET A 452 -6.35 23.57 -10.45
C MET A 452 -7.59 24.32 -9.95
N ALA A 453 -8.49 24.72 -10.87
CA ALA A 453 -9.73 25.41 -10.54
C ALA A 453 -10.66 24.60 -9.63
N ARG A 454 -10.66 23.26 -9.72
CA ARG A 454 -11.46 22.39 -8.82
C ARG A 454 -10.99 22.46 -7.37
N TYR A 455 -9.75 22.84 -7.14
CA TYR A 455 -9.21 23.03 -5.79
C TYR A 455 -9.44 24.45 -5.26
N ALA A 456 -10.06 25.33 -6.05
CA ALA A 456 -10.33 26.73 -5.72
C ALA A 456 -9.07 27.43 -5.16
N LEU A 457 -7.93 27.16 -5.80
CA LEU A 457 -6.63 27.71 -5.41
C LEU A 457 -6.54 29.17 -5.85
N ASP A 458 -6.28 30.04 -4.90
CA ASP A 458 -5.91 31.44 -5.12
C ASP A 458 -4.61 31.73 -4.34
N PRO A 459 -3.46 31.21 -4.81
CA PRO A 459 -2.22 31.30 -4.06
C PRO A 459 -1.69 32.73 -4.03
N GLU A 460 -1.41 33.25 -2.84
CA GLU A 460 -0.86 34.59 -2.66
C GLU A 460 0.66 34.62 -2.84
N ARG A 461 1.33 33.48 -2.60
CA ARG A 461 2.79 33.36 -2.49
C ARG A 461 3.42 32.48 -3.56
N VAL A 462 2.58 31.77 -4.32
CA VAL A 462 3.02 30.87 -5.38
C VAL A 462 2.55 31.40 -6.72
N ARG A 463 3.50 31.63 -7.63
CA ARG A 463 3.22 31.94 -9.02
C ARG A 463 3.43 30.69 -9.86
N VAL A 464 2.35 30.21 -10.50
CA VAL A 464 2.42 29.03 -11.38
C VAL A 464 2.42 29.48 -12.83
N ARG A 465 3.36 28.96 -13.63
CA ARG A 465 3.37 29.11 -15.09
C ARG A 465 3.38 27.73 -15.73
N HIS A 466 2.44 27.50 -16.63
CA HIS A 466 2.33 26.26 -17.38
C HIS A 466 3.14 26.33 -18.67
N VAL A 467 3.97 25.31 -18.90
CA VAL A 467 4.73 25.11 -20.15
C VAL A 467 4.31 23.75 -20.72
N GLU A 468 3.97 23.72 -22.00
CA GLU A 468 3.69 22.49 -22.73
C GLU A 468 4.98 21.97 -23.36
N GLY A 469 5.29 20.70 -23.12
CA GLY A 469 6.50 20.08 -23.65
C GLY A 469 6.78 18.73 -22.99
N ASP A 470 7.55 17.91 -23.69
CA ASP A 470 7.96 16.60 -23.19
C ASP A 470 9.33 16.69 -22.52
N TYR A 471 9.40 16.56 -21.19
CA TYR A 471 10.68 16.58 -20.47
C TYR A 471 11.59 15.38 -20.81
N SER A 472 11.08 14.35 -21.49
CA SER A 472 11.88 13.25 -22.04
C SER A 472 12.43 13.55 -23.45
N ALA A 473 12.04 14.67 -24.06
CA ALA A 473 12.62 15.18 -25.30
C ALA A 473 13.75 16.18 -24.98
N PRO A 474 14.98 15.95 -25.50
CA PRO A 474 16.12 16.83 -25.22
C PRO A 474 15.89 18.30 -25.63
N SER A 475 15.19 18.54 -26.74
CA SER A 475 14.90 19.90 -27.23
C SER A 475 14.01 20.69 -26.28
N ASP A 476 12.95 20.04 -25.79
CA ASP A 476 11.94 20.68 -24.95
C ASP A 476 12.52 20.95 -23.56
N LEU A 477 13.24 19.98 -23.01
CA LEU A 477 13.94 20.15 -21.73
C LEU A 477 15.01 21.25 -21.79
N ALA A 478 15.76 21.34 -22.89
CA ALA A 478 16.75 22.42 -23.05
C ALA A 478 16.08 23.80 -23.18
N SER A 479 14.89 23.89 -23.79
CA SER A 479 14.18 25.15 -24.03
C SER A 479 13.78 25.89 -22.74
N VAL A 480 13.52 25.14 -21.66
CA VAL A 480 13.16 25.71 -20.35
C VAL A 480 14.37 26.14 -19.52
N GLN A 481 15.60 25.90 -20.01
CA GLN A 481 16.86 26.26 -19.34
C GLN A 481 16.93 25.75 -17.89
N PRO A 482 17.03 24.42 -17.67
CA PRO A 482 16.95 23.82 -16.33
C PRO A 482 17.96 24.38 -15.32
N GLY A 483 19.11 24.91 -15.77
CA GLY A 483 20.12 25.53 -14.90
C GLY A 483 19.73 26.87 -14.28
N ALA A 484 18.61 27.48 -14.70
CA ALA A 484 18.12 28.76 -14.16
C ALA A 484 17.24 28.61 -12.90
N TYR A 485 16.97 27.37 -12.48
CA TYR A 485 16.13 27.06 -11.32
C TYR A 485 16.98 26.74 -10.09
N ASP A 486 16.39 26.94 -8.91
CA ASP A 486 17.01 26.53 -7.65
C ASP A 486 16.76 25.04 -7.38
N ASN A 487 15.55 24.58 -7.72
CA ASN A 487 15.12 23.20 -7.52
C ASN A 487 14.46 22.66 -8.79
N ILE A 488 14.68 21.38 -9.06
CA ILE A 488 13.96 20.63 -10.07
C ILE A 488 13.25 19.47 -9.40
N VAL A 489 11.95 19.35 -9.61
CA VAL A 489 11.12 18.26 -9.08
C VAL A 489 10.57 17.46 -10.26
N ILE A 490 10.87 16.17 -10.32
CA ILE A 490 10.30 15.25 -11.30
C ILE A 490 9.21 14.44 -10.63
N ILE A 491 7.99 14.51 -11.16
CA ILE A 491 6.85 13.75 -10.65
C ILE A 491 6.40 12.69 -11.65
N GLY A 492 6.09 11.49 -11.13
CA GLY A 492 5.56 10.40 -11.93
C GLY A 492 4.18 10.77 -12.48
N SER A 493 3.99 10.65 -13.80
CA SER A 493 2.70 11.01 -14.41
C SER A 493 1.69 9.87 -14.30
N THR A 494 0.60 10.11 -13.57
CA THR A 494 -0.51 9.15 -13.40
C THR A 494 -1.43 9.05 -14.61
N TRP A 495 -1.15 9.81 -15.68
CA TRP A 495 -1.91 9.82 -16.93
C TRP A 495 -1.46 8.77 -17.94
N LEU A 496 -0.36 8.09 -17.61
CA LEU A 496 0.19 7.01 -18.42
C LEU A 496 -0.58 5.73 -18.17
N SER A 497 -0.41 4.78 -19.08
CA SER A 497 -1.16 3.53 -19.06
C SER A 497 -0.71 2.60 -17.94
N SER A 498 0.50 2.79 -17.42
CA SER A 498 1.11 1.95 -16.40
C SER A 498 2.11 2.70 -15.53
N GLN A 499 2.39 2.12 -14.36
CA GLN A 499 3.45 2.55 -13.46
C GLN A 499 4.84 2.47 -14.10
N GLU A 500 5.11 1.40 -14.87
CA GLU A 500 6.37 1.17 -15.57
C GLU A 500 6.67 2.28 -16.59
N GLU A 501 5.67 2.70 -17.35
CA GLU A 501 5.80 3.80 -18.32
C GLU A 501 6.10 5.14 -17.63
N ALA A 502 5.46 5.40 -16.48
CA ALA A 502 5.68 6.61 -15.69
C ALA A 502 7.12 6.69 -15.16
N ASP A 503 7.60 5.61 -14.54
CA ASP A 503 8.97 5.58 -14.02
C ASP A 503 10.02 5.63 -15.13
N ALA A 504 9.79 4.94 -16.26
CA ALA A 504 10.71 4.99 -17.40
C ALA A 504 10.93 6.43 -17.91
N ARG A 505 9.85 7.22 -17.99
CA ARG A 505 9.92 8.63 -18.37
C ARG A 505 10.65 9.45 -17.31
N THR A 506 10.33 9.26 -16.04
CA THR A 506 11.02 9.92 -14.92
C THR A 506 12.53 9.66 -14.95
N ILE A 507 12.94 8.39 -15.13
CA ILE A 507 14.35 7.99 -15.23
C ILE A 507 15.00 8.66 -16.43
N LEU A 508 14.37 8.63 -17.61
CA LEU A 508 14.90 9.25 -18.82
C LEU A 508 15.07 10.78 -18.65
N GLY A 509 14.08 11.47 -18.09
CA GLY A 509 14.17 12.89 -17.76
C GLY A 509 15.35 13.20 -16.83
N CYS A 510 15.56 12.37 -15.81
CA CYS A 510 16.72 12.47 -14.92
C CYS A 510 18.05 12.28 -15.67
N GLN A 511 18.16 11.28 -16.56
CA GLN A 511 19.38 11.08 -17.37
C GLN A 511 19.67 12.27 -18.30
N LEU A 512 18.63 12.90 -18.87
CA LEU A 512 18.80 14.09 -19.70
C LEU A 512 19.28 15.29 -18.88
N LEU A 513 18.76 15.50 -17.67
CA LEU A 513 19.29 16.52 -16.75
C LEU A 513 20.76 16.28 -16.44
N ARG A 514 21.17 15.02 -16.18
CA ARG A 514 22.58 14.66 -15.95
C ARG A 514 23.45 15.03 -17.14
N LEU A 515 22.97 14.80 -18.35
CA LEU A 515 23.67 15.18 -19.57
C LEU A 515 23.81 16.70 -19.69
N ILE A 516 22.74 17.45 -19.44
CA ILE A 516 22.72 18.93 -19.49
C ILE A 516 23.69 19.54 -18.47
N PHE A 517 23.75 18.98 -17.26
CA PHE A 517 24.60 19.48 -16.18
C PHE A 517 26.01 18.88 -16.14
N ARG A 518 26.38 18.08 -17.14
CA ARG A 518 27.70 17.46 -17.21
C ARG A 518 28.78 18.53 -17.31
N GLY A 519 29.61 18.65 -16.28
CA GLY A 519 30.67 19.66 -16.20
C GLY A 519 30.19 21.06 -15.79
N ALA A 520 28.92 21.22 -15.37
CA ALA A 520 28.44 22.48 -14.82
C ALA A 520 28.96 22.69 -13.37
N ASP A 521 29.45 23.89 -13.09
CA ASP A 521 29.96 24.29 -11.77
C ASP A 521 28.86 24.41 -10.70
N ARG A 522 27.64 24.76 -11.13
CA ARG A 522 26.45 24.87 -10.27
C ARG A 522 25.32 24.06 -10.86
N ARG A 523 24.62 23.32 -10.00
CA ARG A 523 23.48 22.48 -10.37
C ARG A 523 22.30 22.77 -9.43
N PRO A 524 21.06 22.78 -9.94
CA PRO A 524 19.87 22.79 -9.09
C PRO A 524 19.80 21.53 -8.23
N ASP A 525 19.15 21.61 -7.07
CA ASP A 525 18.84 20.41 -6.31
C ASP A 525 17.70 19.65 -7.01
N VAL A 526 17.91 18.36 -7.29
CA VAL A 526 16.97 17.51 -8.03
C VAL A 526 16.29 16.53 -7.09
N LEU A 527 14.97 16.61 -7.02
CA LEU A 527 14.09 15.67 -6.33
C LEU A 527 13.32 14.85 -7.37
N VAL A 528 13.35 13.53 -7.22
CA VAL A 528 12.71 12.60 -8.14
C VAL A 528 11.68 11.75 -7.39
N GLU A 529 10.42 11.80 -7.80
CA GLU A 529 9.38 10.88 -7.36
C GLU A 529 9.38 9.63 -8.26
N LEU A 530 9.56 8.46 -7.66
CA LEU A 530 9.37 7.16 -8.29
C LEU A 530 8.15 6.46 -7.71
N LEU A 531 7.53 5.61 -8.53
CA LEU A 531 6.38 4.81 -8.13
C LEU A 531 6.80 3.39 -7.77
N ASP A 532 7.83 2.85 -8.43
CA ASP A 532 8.41 1.53 -8.14
C ASP A 532 9.73 1.64 -7.36
N PRO A 533 9.83 1.02 -6.16
CA PRO A 533 11.09 0.95 -5.43
C PRO A 533 12.21 0.20 -6.16
N GLU A 534 11.91 -0.73 -7.07
CA GLU A 534 12.93 -1.49 -7.82
C GLU A 534 13.77 -0.58 -8.74
N ASN A 535 13.19 0.54 -9.18
CA ASN A 535 13.83 1.52 -10.04
C ASN A 535 14.80 2.46 -9.29
N GLN A 536 14.80 2.45 -7.96
CA GLN A 536 15.64 3.32 -7.14
C GLN A 536 17.13 3.18 -7.48
N ALA A 537 17.60 1.95 -7.72
CA ALA A 537 19.00 1.65 -8.01
C ALA A 537 19.52 2.35 -9.28
N LEU A 538 18.63 2.72 -10.21
CA LEU A 538 18.98 3.39 -11.47
C LEU A 538 19.35 4.87 -11.28
N LEU A 539 19.04 5.45 -10.10
CA LEU A 539 19.23 6.86 -9.80
C LEU A 539 20.30 7.16 -8.74
N HIS A 540 20.72 6.20 -7.89
CA HIS A 540 21.53 6.49 -6.69
C HIS A 540 22.98 6.97 -6.91
N GLU A 541 23.52 6.99 -8.13
CA GLU A 541 24.97 7.16 -8.34
C GLU A 541 25.53 8.60 -8.24
N GLN A 542 24.71 9.68 -8.20
CA GLN A 542 25.23 11.05 -8.39
C GLN A 542 24.62 12.14 -7.47
N GLY A 543 23.90 11.78 -6.41
CA GLY A 543 23.46 12.72 -5.37
C GLY A 543 22.08 13.38 -5.57
N GLU A 544 21.24 12.82 -6.46
CA GLU A 544 19.82 13.13 -6.53
C GLU A 544 19.05 12.60 -5.32
N GLU A 545 18.01 13.33 -4.92
CA GLU A 545 17.10 12.90 -3.87
C GLU A 545 15.92 12.13 -4.48
N VAL A 546 15.60 10.95 -3.94
CA VAL A 546 14.56 10.07 -4.49
C VAL A 546 13.48 9.83 -3.43
N LEU A 547 12.24 10.10 -3.80
CA LEU A 547 11.05 9.83 -3.00
C LEU A 547 10.26 8.69 -3.66
N ILE A 548 9.95 7.63 -2.91
CA ILE A 548 9.08 6.56 -3.41
C ILE A 548 7.75 6.64 -2.67
N SER A 549 6.82 7.40 -3.23
CA SER A 549 5.54 7.73 -2.58
C SER A 549 4.75 6.48 -2.15
N PRO A 550 4.58 5.43 -2.98
CA PRO A 550 3.87 4.22 -2.57
C PRO A 550 4.52 3.49 -1.39
N LEU A 551 5.86 3.50 -1.31
CA LEU A 551 6.61 2.85 -0.23
C LEU A 551 6.34 3.55 1.10
N ILE A 552 6.47 4.88 1.13
CA ILE A 552 6.24 5.70 2.32
C ILE A 552 4.80 5.57 2.83
N LEU A 553 3.81 5.65 1.92
CA LEU A 553 2.40 5.53 2.30
C LEU A 553 2.09 4.12 2.84
N SER A 554 2.66 3.08 2.23
CA SER A 554 2.53 1.69 2.70
C SER A 554 3.08 1.51 4.11
N HIS A 555 4.26 2.07 4.38
CA HIS A 555 4.86 2.08 5.70
C HIS A 555 3.97 2.79 6.74
N ILE A 556 3.43 3.97 6.41
CA ILE A 556 2.51 4.71 7.30
C ILE A 556 1.25 3.87 7.58
N LEU A 557 0.63 3.29 6.55
CA LEU A 557 -0.57 2.46 6.70
C LEU A 557 -0.32 1.25 7.61
N ALA A 558 0.81 0.56 7.43
CA ALA A 558 1.19 -0.57 8.28
C ALA A 558 1.42 -0.13 9.75
N HIS A 559 2.13 0.98 9.96
CA HIS A 559 2.35 1.57 11.28
C HIS A 559 1.04 1.92 11.98
N VAL A 560 0.17 2.66 11.30
CA VAL A 560 -1.12 3.12 11.83
C VAL A 560 -2.07 1.95 12.10
N ALA A 561 -2.03 0.89 11.28
CA ALA A 561 -2.82 -0.33 11.50
C ALA A 561 -2.43 -1.05 12.80
N LEU A 562 -1.14 -1.04 13.17
CA LEU A 562 -0.66 -1.65 14.41
C LEU A 562 -0.80 -0.72 15.63
N ARG A 563 -0.73 0.60 15.41
CA ARG A 563 -0.74 1.65 16.44
C ARG A 563 -1.37 2.96 15.91
N PRO A 564 -2.69 3.17 16.09
CA PRO A 564 -3.41 4.33 15.56
C PRO A 564 -2.83 5.69 15.97
N GLU A 565 -2.21 5.77 17.15
CA GLU A 565 -1.62 6.99 17.69
C GLU A 565 -0.46 7.54 16.85
N LEU A 566 0.18 6.69 16.04
CA LEU A 566 1.22 7.13 15.12
C LEU A 566 0.68 8.03 14.00
N ASN A 567 -0.59 7.90 13.63
CA ASN A 567 -1.19 8.73 12.58
C ASN A 567 -1.10 10.21 12.94
N ALA A 568 -1.35 10.54 14.22
CA ALA A 568 -1.25 11.91 14.71
C ALA A 568 0.19 12.42 14.70
N ILE A 569 1.17 11.58 15.05
CA ILE A 569 2.59 11.95 15.03
C ILE A 569 3.06 12.22 13.60
N PHE A 570 2.68 11.37 12.66
CA PHE A 570 2.95 11.58 11.24
C PHE A 570 2.26 12.83 10.73
N ALA A 571 0.99 13.07 11.04
CA ALA A 571 0.28 14.27 10.64
C ALA A 571 0.93 15.57 11.19
N GLU A 572 1.49 15.55 12.41
CA GLU A 572 2.21 16.69 12.99
C GLU A 572 3.55 16.93 12.30
N LEU A 573 4.37 15.88 12.12
CA LEU A 573 5.66 15.97 11.42
C LEU A 573 5.49 16.34 9.93
N PHE A 574 4.40 15.87 9.35
CA PHE A 574 3.93 16.19 8.02
C PHE A 574 2.86 17.27 8.09
N SER A 575 3.12 18.36 8.83
CA SER A 575 2.34 19.60 8.72
C SER A 575 3.26 20.77 8.40
N SER A 576 2.71 21.80 7.75
CA SER A 576 3.38 23.09 7.51
C SER A 576 3.37 24.01 8.75
N GLY A 577 2.79 23.55 9.86
CA GLY A 577 2.58 24.33 11.07
C GLY A 577 2.62 23.41 12.29
N GLY A 578 3.77 23.32 12.93
CA GLY A 578 4.03 22.33 13.96
C GLY A 578 5.51 22.03 14.08
N SER A 579 5.85 20.83 14.50
CA SER A 579 7.25 20.39 14.58
C SER A 579 7.75 19.83 13.25
N GLU A 580 8.80 20.45 12.68
CA GLU A 580 9.46 20.01 11.45
C GLU A 580 10.90 19.54 11.73
N ILE A 581 11.45 18.74 10.83
CA ILE A 581 12.83 18.27 10.88
C ILE A 581 13.71 19.19 10.03
N PHE A 582 14.81 19.69 10.60
CA PHE A 582 15.77 20.56 9.95
C PHE A 582 17.16 19.96 9.96
N PHE A 583 17.93 20.31 8.93
CA PHE A 583 19.37 20.12 8.89
C PHE A 583 20.05 21.46 9.15
N ARG A 584 20.75 21.55 10.28
CA ARG A 584 21.41 22.77 10.74
C ARG A 584 22.92 22.59 10.67
N PRO A 585 23.67 23.48 9.99
CA PRO A 585 25.13 23.43 10.01
C PRO A 585 25.68 23.30 11.43
N VAL A 586 26.69 22.45 11.65
CA VAL A 586 27.32 22.32 12.97
C VAL A 586 27.97 23.64 13.43
N ASP A 587 28.35 24.49 12.48
CA ASP A 587 28.91 25.82 12.69
C ASP A 587 27.93 26.76 13.39
N ASP A 588 26.63 26.63 13.08
CA ASP A 588 25.60 27.40 13.75
C ASP A 588 25.67 27.18 15.26
N TYR A 589 25.99 25.97 15.72
CA TYR A 589 26.11 25.61 17.13
C TYR A 589 27.52 25.81 17.72
N GLY A 590 28.49 26.29 16.94
CA GLY A 590 29.88 26.41 17.38
C GLY A 590 30.54 25.05 17.65
N LEU A 591 30.14 24.02 16.88
CA LEU A 591 30.63 22.65 17.00
C LEU A 591 31.65 22.27 15.92
N ALA A 592 31.82 23.07 14.87
CA ALA A 592 32.75 22.74 13.79
C ALA A 592 34.21 22.73 14.26
N GLY A 593 34.99 21.80 13.69
CA GLY A 593 36.40 21.59 13.99
C GLY A 593 36.67 21.01 15.38
N ARG A 594 35.62 20.62 16.12
CA ARG A 594 35.72 20.08 17.48
C ARG A 594 35.40 18.59 17.49
N ARG A 595 36.09 17.87 18.38
CA ARG A 595 35.75 16.49 18.74
C ARG A 595 34.75 16.49 19.88
N VAL A 596 33.52 16.09 19.62
CA VAL A 596 32.40 16.18 20.59
C VAL A 596 31.63 14.87 20.68
N GLY A 597 31.15 14.54 21.86
CA GLY A 597 30.23 13.41 22.07
C GLY A 597 28.78 13.83 21.80
N PHE A 598 27.90 12.89 21.45
CA PHE A 598 26.52 13.24 21.12
C PHE A 598 25.76 13.90 22.28
N ARG A 599 26.06 13.55 23.54
CA ARG A 599 25.48 14.22 24.72
C ARG A 599 25.78 15.72 24.77
N GLU A 600 26.96 16.12 24.30
CA GLU A 600 27.33 17.54 24.23
C GLU A 600 26.53 18.25 23.14
N ILE A 601 26.40 17.62 21.96
CA ILE A 601 25.57 18.13 20.85
C ILE A 601 24.13 18.29 21.32
N GLU A 602 23.58 17.26 21.95
CA GLU A 602 22.26 17.23 22.58
C GLU A 602 22.04 18.42 23.54
N ALA A 603 23.05 18.77 24.35
CA ALA A 603 22.98 19.88 25.28
C ALA A 603 23.10 21.27 24.62
N VAL A 604 23.85 21.39 23.51
CA VAL A 604 24.00 22.65 22.76
C VAL A 604 22.76 22.94 21.92
N VAL A 605 22.24 21.93 21.21
CA VAL A 605 21.01 22.03 20.41
C VAL A 605 19.82 22.40 21.30
N PHE A 606 19.72 21.76 22.46
CA PHE A 606 18.66 22.04 23.41
C PHE A 606 18.69 23.47 23.98
N ARG A 607 19.88 24.05 24.17
CA ARG A 607 20.00 25.46 24.56
C ARG A 607 19.39 26.40 23.53
N ARG A 608 19.25 26.00 22.27
CA ARG A 608 18.54 26.77 21.21
C ARG A 608 17.06 26.46 21.09
N GLY A 609 16.57 25.56 21.94
CA GLY A 609 15.20 25.12 21.95
C GLY A 609 14.82 24.20 20.82
N GLU A 610 15.76 23.35 20.42
CA GLU A 610 15.57 22.33 19.41
C GLU A 610 15.86 20.95 20.05
N THR A 611 15.37 19.88 19.44
CA THR A 611 15.64 18.49 19.86
C THR A 611 16.57 17.82 18.86
N ALA A 612 17.77 17.41 19.28
CA ALA A 612 18.72 16.72 18.40
C ALA A 612 18.27 15.28 18.11
N LEU A 613 18.09 14.94 16.83
CA LEU A 613 17.76 13.60 16.37
C LEU A 613 18.99 12.80 15.94
N GLY A 614 19.98 13.47 15.34
CA GLY A 614 21.09 12.79 14.69
C GLY A 614 22.05 13.74 13.99
N LEU A 615 22.89 13.18 13.11
CA LEU A 615 23.93 13.88 12.37
C LEU A 615 23.89 13.51 10.89
N MET A 616 24.23 14.45 10.03
CA MET A 616 24.50 14.26 8.61
C MET A 616 25.98 14.57 8.37
N ILE A 617 26.78 13.54 8.11
CA ILE A 617 28.24 13.65 8.06
C ILE A 617 28.75 13.36 6.65
N GLY A 618 29.63 14.23 6.15
CA GLY A 618 30.29 14.07 4.87
C GLY A 618 30.99 12.71 4.75
N GLY A 619 30.59 11.90 3.76
CA GLY A 619 31.16 10.58 3.49
C GLY A 619 30.63 9.42 4.36
N ARG A 620 29.89 9.70 5.45
CA ARG A 620 29.19 8.67 6.26
C ARG A 620 27.67 8.67 6.08
N GLY A 621 27.09 9.79 5.65
CA GLY A 621 25.65 9.94 5.46
C GLY A 621 24.90 10.23 6.76
N LEU A 622 23.60 9.91 6.75
CA LEU A 622 22.68 10.12 7.88
C LEU A 622 22.96 9.12 9.01
N VAL A 623 23.00 9.62 10.26
CA VAL A 623 23.06 8.80 11.47
C VAL A 623 22.04 9.33 12.48
N LEU A 624 20.89 8.65 12.59
CA LEU A 624 19.86 8.95 13.60
C LEU A 624 20.13 8.22 14.92
N ASN A 625 19.77 8.85 16.04
CA ASN A 625 19.96 8.35 17.42
C ASN A 625 21.36 7.71 17.59
N PRO A 626 22.44 8.48 17.32
CA PRO A 626 23.79 7.96 17.47
C PRO A 626 24.07 7.56 18.92
N ASP A 627 24.93 6.56 19.08
CA ASP A 627 25.36 6.12 20.40
C ASP A 627 26.05 7.29 21.14
N ARG A 628 25.61 7.52 22.38
CA ARG A 628 26.04 8.62 23.24
C ARG A 628 27.49 8.49 23.70
N ASP A 629 28.06 7.28 23.61
CA ASP A 629 29.45 7.01 23.97
C ASP A 629 30.42 7.22 22.78
N LEU A 630 29.89 7.45 21.58
CA LEU A 630 30.69 7.76 20.39
C LEU A 630 31.09 9.24 20.34
N TRP A 631 32.32 9.45 19.89
CA TRP A 631 32.90 10.77 19.64
C TRP A 631 32.92 11.06 18.15
N TRP A 632 32.61 12.30 17.80
CA TRP A 632 32.48 12.77 16.43
C TRP A 632 33.44 13.93 16.18
N ASP A 633 34.24 13.82 15.13
CA ASP A 633 35.08 14.90 14.63
C ASP A 633 34.29 15.64 13.55
N LEU A 634 33.66 16.77 13.91
CA LEU A 634 32.71 17.46 13.05
C LEU A 634 33.40 18.48 12.13
N ALA A 635 33.23 18.33 10.83
CA ALA A 635 33.66 19.29 9.82
C ALA A 635 32.62 20.40 9.63
N ALA A 636 33.02 21.56 9.10
CA ALA A 636 32.10 22.69 8.86
C ALA A 636 30.95 22.37 7.90
N ALA A 637 31.13 21.37 7.02
CA ALA A 637 30.11 20.91 6.08
C ALA A 637 29.09 19.92 6.71
N ASP A 638 29.36 19.40 7.91
CA ASP A 638 28.47 18.49 8.59
C ASP A 638 27.25 19.24 9.15
N GLN A 639 26.15 18.53 9.33
CA GLN A 639 24.90 19.10 9.83
C GLN A 639 24.35 18.28 10.99
N VAL A 640 23.69 18.96 11.92
CA VAL A 640 22.88 18.33 12.97
C VAL A 640 21.45 18.22 12.47
N VAL A 641 20.86 17.03 12.62
CA VAL A 641 19.46 16.77 12.34
C VAL A 641 18.67 17.08 13.59
N VAL A 642 17.73 18.02 13.53
CA VAL A 642 16.98 18.50 14.68
C VAL A 642 15.48 18.54 14.41
N ILE A 643 14.66 18.34 15.44
CA ILE A 643 13.25 18.72 15.43
C ILE A 643 13.13 20.09 16.08
N THR A 644 12.43 21.01 15.42
CA THR A 644 12.02 22.27 16.02
C THR A 644 10.59 22.62 15.63
N THR A 645 9.94 23.45 16.44
CA THR A 645 8.58 23.92 16.17
C THR A 645 8.68 25.14 15.26
N TYR A 646 8.09 25.07 14.07
CA TYR A 646 8.06 26.18 13.13
C TYR A 646 7.18 27.30 13.69
N VAL A 647 7.79 28.39 14.13
CA VAL A 647 7.10 29.60 14.61
C VAL A 647 7.39 30.73 13.63
N TRP A 648 6.36 31.21 12.92
CA TRP A 648 6.45 32.40 12.09
C TRP A 648 5.93 33.63 12.85
N ALA A 649 6.69 34.72 12.82
CA ALA A 649 6.33 36.00 13.43
C ALA A 649 5.36 36.78 12.53
N GLY A 650 4.19 36.20 12.26
CA GLY A 650 3.08 36.81 11.52
C GLY A 650 1.77 36.37 12.17
N LYS A 651 0.82 37.31 12.33
CA LYS A 651 -0.41 37.16 13.14
C LYS A 651 -1.04 35.75 13.12
N GLY A 652 -1.02 35.09 14.27
CA GLY A 652 -2.01 34.10 14.70
C GLY A 652 -2.41 33.06 13.65
N GLY A 653 -1.51 32.11 13.38
CA GLY A 653 -1.85 30.91 12.61
C GLY A 653 -3.07 30.22 13.20
N ARG A 654 -4.18 30.20 12.45
CA ARG A 654 -5.33 29.37 12.76
C ARG A 654 -4.94 27.91 12.48
N SER A 655 -4.77 27.12 13.54
CA SER A 655 -4.85 25.66 13.45
C SER A 655 -6.15 25.28 12.73
N LEU A 656 -6.04 24.53 11.63
CA LEU A 656 -7.20 24.00 10.89
C LEU A 656 -7.86 22.80 11.56
N PHE A 657 -7.31 22.32 12.68
CA PHE A 657 -8.04 21.47 13.60
C PHE A 657 -8.60 22.34 14.73
N PRO A 658 -9.91 22.62 14.78
CA PRO A 658 -10.50 23.11 16.03
C PRO A 658 -10.22 22.04 17.11
N PRO A 659 -9.95 22.43 18.37
CA PRO A 659 -9.98 21.47 19.45
C PRO A 659 -11.34 20.76 19.42
N LEU A 660 -11.34 19.43 19.49
CA LEU A 660 -12.54 18.60 19.57
C LEU A 660 -13.40 18.86 20.83
N SER A 661 -13.11 19.91 21.59
CA SER A 661 -13.82 20.31 22.80
C SER A 661 -14.98 21.30 22.57
N GLU A 662 -15.29 21.67 21.32
CA GLU A 662 -16.50 22.43 20.98
C GLU A 662 -17.36 21.70 19.93
N ARG A 663 -17.77 20.46 20.21
CA ARG A 663 -19.01 19.85 19.71
C ARG A 663 -19.64 18.91 20.73
#